data_AF-A0A843E2T5-F1
#
_entry.id   AF-A0A843E2T5-F1
#
_cell.length_a   1.000
_cell.length_b   1.000
_cell.length_c   1.000
_cell.angle_alpha   90.00
_cell.angle_beta   90.00
_cell.angle_gamma   90.00
#
_symmetry.space_group_name_H-M   'P 1'
#
loop_
_entity.id
_entity.type
_entity.pdbx_description
1 polymer ?
#
loop_
_entity_poly.entity_id
_entity_poly.type
_entity_poly.pdbx_seq_one_letter_code
_entity_poly.pdbx_strand_id
1 'polypeptide(L)'
;MSDGAVFGSMEQAQLWNDLLSADSNKNNDKRIGGIKKVLDKVILSDEKYDSPILCKLIEIVAREEANGWQDDVRDLVSRARSRDCHPALTAALVFARKGLITDAETCIDQLGEAPDKCMFHLVKAQIELARENDREAIGHLNLALCSDKTIHDIYVMLSRIDNRINWEAVEACELMAAGMTFKEPADDGSPELSLYRIYREWYRGSHENATRMLMGSSQFDEKVPAYCVLSARMSRDEGDWHSAQMMLEEASRSVENDVSLLCELGEAYLGGGNYDLALARFRNAEAFDIGNPKVVRGMIRANMALGKNNEALQGISEFLDSEMSTYDDYEELTRYLLEMGFFTEAAEAAMKIIYTHPGDATACIVLSKVAINEGNYREAEKYAKDGVASNKNNAEALAQLARVYMALRRTSKAASTAKKAVSADRRSIVALMTQVDIYRETGDLDHAVEACRAVLEVDPANTQAAEILANLEMKGVFSDTAASDEMPKVVGAEDFVRLISTLMTEGKYTEVEKLCKDNDHKYGGDKDVRRIRGNAEFALGEYLKASASFASAAALMKDDAEIWHSKGLADEKFGDFDSAEEAYGKAILLNMYNPAYWISNGCIKEKKGDYVAAVKSFNRAIELDPASSYALVRKAAIFASNGMYSEALNFLELAEATDSKNTNIQIVKMKICLKAARYTDAVYIGKKLMKKDPDASTVATYARANLGLKDYGLAKKVLEKALANDPDSYELLTAYKDLAIQTADTETTVKVCNQILKIEPLDRAAKKALADALMRLGRSDEANLIYASIKTDAEAGTENKEEDDPAAMFNIAKSMMEAGDLVSAARLTDRAMKSDPDNIDYALLRATIYRKAGDKRVADMFLSQYLERNPTNGSVHEAIGDIRVADGDLKGAALAYGKAIQNGIRKPAIYVKLGNIQERMGAYSNAVTNYTSAVMLDPHDADANRCLAYVQFKTKDYDSAMRSIQASITSEPSGEAYAILAMIYQAKKDRAGVRDAYQGFLRFDNNSEEWVQAVITALNSVGLRTEASLLKGRLAGGSDEEGAVEVSADIKRYAERILRRAYRMGVEFNDPDLLDEMGSDQGMSQNAVSYLSDIPDYGEVLYGTNEYEHLEELSYHTILRAKNKDIEAVTLDTAYVAGSAKDVDEAKLLLAYIRAATTSKLPREIPEEFVKMGSSTKKTDSLEQVMLDNKIGVFSARMVMSCAHE
;
A
#
# COMPACT_ATOMS: atom_id res chain seq x y z
N MET A 1 -2.79 -36.41 27.55
CA MET A 1 -2.41 -35.04 27.95
C MET A 1 -1.05 -34.93 28.68
N SER A 2 -0.37 -36.00 29.12
CA SER A 2 0.80 -35.86 30.01
C SER A 2 2.16 -35.55 29.34
N ASP A 3 2.35 -35.82 28.05
CA ASP A 3 3.71 -35.90 27.48
C ASP A 3 4.13 -34.68 26.63
N GLY A 4 3.39 -33.56 26.69
CA GLY A 4 3.69 -32.37 25.87
C GLY A 4 2.97 -31.10 26.28
N ALA A 5 2.86 -30.82 27.59
CA ALA A 5 2.28 -29.57 28.07
C ALA A 5 3.32 -28.44 28.04
N VAL A 6 2.95 -27.30 27.46
CA VAL A 6 3.77 -26.09 27.41
C VAL A 6 3.23 -25.07 28.43
N PHE A 7 4.10 -24.43 29.19
CA PHE A 7 3.74 -23.55 30.30
C PHE A 7 4.27 -22.13 30.08
N GLY A 8 3.50 -21.13 30.54
CA GLY A 8 3.87 -19.73 30.40
C GLY A 8 5.05 -19.29 31.28
N SER A 9 5.45 -20.09 32.28
CA SER A 9 6.55 -19.76 33.18
C SER A 9 7.36 -20.98 33.63
N MET A 10 8.62 -20.72 33.99
CA MET A 10 9.54 -21.73 34.54
C MET A 10 9.05 -22.30 35.89
N GLU A 11 8.32 -21.51 36.68
CA GLU A 11 7.79 -21.94 37.97
C GLU A 11 6.67 -22.98 37.82
N GLN A 12 5.77 -22.78 36.85
CA GLN A 12 4.71 -23.75 36.54
C GLN A 12 5.28 -25.02 35.89
N ALA A 13 6.30 -24.89 35.02
CA ALA A 13 7.03 -26.03 34.48
C ALA A 13 7.72 -26.87 35.58
N GLN A 14 8.33 -26.22 36.57
CA GLN A 14 8.91 -26.91 37.72
C GLN A 14 7.84 -27.61 38.55
N LEU A 15 6.70 -26.95 38.78
CA LEU A 15 5.58 -27.53 39.52
C LEU A 15 5.02 -28.78 38.83
N TRP A 16 4.89 -28.75 37.50
CA TRP A 16 4.49 -29.90 36.69
C TRP A 16 5.47 -31.07 36.81
N ASN A 17 6.78 -30.79 36.74
CA ASN A 17 7.82 -31.82 36.91
C ASN A 17 7.81 -32.42 38.32
N ASP A 18 7.64 -31.59 39.35
CA ASP A 18 7.51 -32.03 40.74
C ASP A 18 6.28 -32.94 40.89
N LEU A 19 5.14 -32.58 40.27
CA LEU A 19 3.91 -33.39 40.26
C LEU A 19 4.10 -34.74 39.58
N LEU A 20 4.66 -34.77 38.37
CA LEU A 20 4.92 -36.01 37.63
C LEU A 20 5.91 -36.92 38.37
N SER A 21 6.95 -36.34 38.97
CA SER A 21 7.93 -37.10 39.76
C SER A 21 7.32 -37.70 41.03
N ALA A 22 6.37 -36.98 41.66
CA ALA A 22 5.64 -37.47 42.80
C ALA A 22 4.68 -38.59 42.42
N ASP A 23 3.86 -38.41 41.37
CA ASP A 23 2.86 -39.41 40.95
C ASP A 23 3.48 -40.71 40.41
N SER A 24 4.66 -40.64 39.78
CA SER A 24 5.40 -41.81 39.27
C SER A 24 6.19 -42.59 40.35
N ASN A 25 6.20 -42.11 41.60
CA ASN A 25 6.96 -42.74 42.67
C ASN A 25 6.32 -44.07 43.13
N LYS A 26 7.07 -45.16 43.04
CA LYS A 26 6.59 -46.52 43.39
C LYS A 26 6.31 -46.71 44.90
N ASN A 27 6.80 -45.82 45.77
CA ASN A 27 6.52 -45.86 47.20
C ASN A 27 5.30 -44.98 47.52
N ASN A 28 4.20 -45.61 47.92
CA ASN A 28 2.93 -44.92 48.20
C ASN A 28 3.04 -43.78 49.22
N ASP A 29 3.79 -43.94 50.32
CA ASP A 29 3.92 -42.89 51.34
C ASP A 29 4.66 -41.67 50.80
N LYS A 30 5.70 -41.90 49.98
CA LYS A 30 6.46 -40.83 49.33
C LYS A 30 5.68 -40.19 48.18
N ARG A 31 4.88 -40.96 47.46
CA ARG A 31 3.99 -40.52 46.38
C ARG A 31 2.92 -39.58 46.94
N ILE A 32 2.13 -40.05 47.91
CA ILE A 32 1.07 -39.26 48.56
C ILE A 32 1.65 -38.02 49.24
N GLY A 33 2.76 -38.15 49.97
CA GLY A 33 3.43 -37.02 50.62
C GLY A 33 3.99 -35.99 49.63
N GLY A 34 4.44 -36.42 48.45
CA GLY A 34 4.89 -35.54 47.37
C GLY A 34 3.73 -34.81 46.69
N ILE A 35 2.67 -35.53 46.34
CA ILE A 35 1.45 -34.97 45.73
C ILE A 35 0.82 -33.95 46.67
N LYS A 36 0.72 -34.25 47.97
CA LYS A 36 0.16 -33.32 48.96
C LYS A 36 0.93 -32.01 49.06
N LYS A 37 2.27 -32.04 48.96
CA LYS A 37 3.08 -30.81 48.94
C LYS A 37 2.78 -29.92 47.72
N VAL A 38 2.58 -30.53 46.56
CA VAL A 38 2.21 -29.82 45.34
C VAL A 38 0.79 -29.25 45.47
N LEU A 39 -0.15 -30.07 45.95
CA LEU A 39 -1.53 -29.68 46.20
C LEU A 39 -1.64 -28.48 47.16
N ASP A 40 -0.98 -28.56 48.33
CA ASP A 40 -0.97 -27.49 49.33
C ASP A 40 -0.38 -26.20 48.72
N LYS A 41 0.66 -26.31 47.88
CA LYS A 41 1.27 -25.15 47.21
C LYS A 41 0.30 -24.47 46.22
N VAL A 42 -0.52 -25.26 45.52
CA VAL A 42 -1.51 -24.74 44.56
C VAL A 42 -2.71 -24.13 45.28
N ILE A 43 -3.28 -24.83 46.26
CA ILE A 43 -4.50 -24.40 46.96
C ILE A 43 -4.26 -23.19 47.86
N LEU A 44 -3.10 -23.11 48.53
CA LEU A 44 -2.77 -21.99 49.44
C LEU A 44 -2.29 -20.72 48.72
N SER A 45 -2.06 -20.78 47.41
CA SER A 45 -1.66 -19.64 46.59
C SER A 45 -2.86 -18.95 45.98
N ASP A 46 -2.82 -17.61 45.84
CA ASP A 46 -3.83 -16.84 45.09
C ASP A 46 -3.54 -16.79 43.58
N GLU A 47 -2.48 -17.43 43.13
CA GLU A 47 -2.10 -17.50 41.72
C GLU A 47 -3.06 -18.38 40.90
N LYS A 48 -3.13 -18.07 39.61
CA LYS A 48 -3.84 -18.88 38.62
C LYS A 48 -2.85 -19.82 37.93
N TYR A 49 -3.29 -21.05 37.70
CA TYR A 49 -2.44 -22.10 37.14
C TYR A 49 -2.96 -22.59 35.79
N ASP A 50 -2.04 -23.04 34.93
CA ASP A 50 -2.37 -23.61 33.62
C ASP A 50 -3.15 -24.93 33.78
N SER A 51 -4.13 -25.12 32.88
CA SER A 51 -5.09 -26.20 32.94
C SER A 51 -4.52 -27.62 33.02
N PRO A 52 -3.40 -27.99 32.35
CA PRO A 52 -2.81 -29.32 32.49
C PRO A 52 -2.46 -29.69 33.94
N ILE A 53 -1.92 -28.74 34.72
CA ILE A 53 -1.56 -28.95 36.13
C ILE A 53 -2.82 -29.23 36.96
N LEU A 54 -3.84 -28.40 36.78
CA LEU A 54 -5.09 -28.50 37.53
C LEU A 54 -5.85 -29.78 37.20
N CYS A 55 -6.02 -30.11 35.91
CA CYS A 55 -6.69 -31.34 35.48
C CYS A 55 -5.99 -32.59 36.05
N LYS A 56 -4.66 -32.63 36.00
CA LYS A 56 -3.89 -33.75 36.55
C LYS A 56 -4.03 -33.86 38.06
N LEU A 57 -4.00 -32.75 38.79
CA LEU A 57 -4.23 -32.74 40.23
C LEU A 57 -5.64 -33.21 40.59
N ILE A 58 -6.66 -32.74 39.88
CA ILE A 58 -8.07 -33.14 40.08
C ILE A 58 -8.22 -34.67 39.91
N GLU A 59 -7.67 -35.24 38.84
CA GLU A 59 -7.68 -36.69 38.61
C GLU A 59 -6.99 -37.46 39.74
N ILE A 60 -5.81 -36.99 40.18
CA ILE A 60 -5.03 -37.64 41.23
C ILE A 60 -5.78 -37.57 42.57
N VAL A 61 -6.25 -36.39 42.97
CA VAL A 61 -6.95 -36.17 44.25
C VAL A 61 -8.20 -37.03 44.34
N ALA A 62 -8.97 -37.10 43.25
CA ALA A 62 -10.17 -37.92 43.19
C ALA A 62 -9.89 -39.43 43.08
N ARG A 63 -8.71 -39.83 42.61
CA ARG A 63 -8.28 -41.24 42.59
C ARG A 63 -7.83 -41.73 43.97
N GLU A 64 -7.17 -40.88 44.76
CA GLU A 64 -6.65 -41.25 46.08
C GLU A 64 -7.71 -41.13 47.21
N GLU A 65 -8.80 -40.38 46.98
CA GLU A 65 -9.98 -40.30 47.86
C GLU A 65 -9.68 -39.98 49.34
N ALA A 66 -8.73 -39.07 49.60
CA ALA A 66 -8.48 -38.60 50.96
C ALA A 66 -9.70 -37.85 51.54
N ASN A 67 -9.86 -37.82 52.87
CA ASN A 67 -10.94 -37.06 53.50
C ASN A 67 -10.90 -35.59 53.06
N GLY A 68 -12.02 -35.07 52.52
CA GLY A 68 -12.13 -33.69 52.04
C GLY A 68 -11.79 -33.49 50.55
N TRP A 69 -11.50 -34.55 49.79
CA TRP A 69 -11.09 -34.44 48.38
C TRP A 69 -12.06 -33.66 47.48
N GLN A 70 -13.36 -33.64 47.80
CA GLN A 70 -14.36 -32.86 47.05
C GLN A 70 -14.11 -31.35 47.18
N ASP A 71 -13.75 -30.89 48.38
CA ASP A 71 -13.42 -29.48 48.63
C ASP A 71 -12.10 -29.13 47.96
N ASP A 72 -11.09 -30.01 48.04
CA ASP A 72 -9.82 -29.84 47.33
C ASP A 72 -10.03 -29.72 45.81
N VAL A 73 -10.92 -30.52 45.22
CA VAL A 73 -11.25 -30.42 43.78
C VAL A 73 -11.95 -29.10 43.45
N ARG A 74 -12.88 -28.63 44.28
CA ARG A 74 -13.54 -27.32 44.08
C ARG A 74 -12.54 -26.17 44.19
N ASP A 75 -11.62 -26.25 45.15
CA ASP A 75 -10.53 -25.27 45.31
C ASP A 75 -9.61 -25.27 44.09
N LEU A 76 -9.23 -26.43 43.55
CA LEU A 76 -8.44 -26.54 42.32
C LEU A 76 -9.15 -25.91 41.11
N VAL A 77 -10.46 -26.13 40.94
CA VAL A 77 -11.24 -25.48 39.88
C VAL A 77 -11.20 -23.95 40.04
N SER A 78 -11.28 -23.44 41.27
CA SER A 78 -11.21 -22.00 41.53
C SER A 78 -9.85 -21.36 41.15
N ARG A 79 -8.79 -22.17 41.02
CA ARG A 79 -7.45 -21.74 40.58
C ARG A 79 -7.26 -21.70 39.06
N ALA A 80 -8.27 -22.08 38.27
CA ALA A 80 -8.24 -21.97 36.82
C ALA A 80 -8.23 -20.50 36.33
N ARG A 81 -7.62 -20.26 35.18
CA ARG A 81 -7.63 -18.96 34.48
C ARG A 81 -9.06 -18.64 34.02
N SER A 82 -9.37 -17.35 33.83
CA SER A 82 -10.77 -16.91 33.58
C SER A 82 -11.39 -17.40 32.28
N ARG A 83 -10.60 -17.87 31.31
CA ARG A 83 -11.06 -18.41 30.03
C ARG A 83 -10.96 -19.94 29.94
N ASP A 84 -10.38 -20.59 30.95
CA ASP A 84 -10.11 -22.03 30.95
C ASP A 84 -11.34 -22.81 31.44
N CYS A 85 -11.74 -23.83 30.69
CA CYS A 85 -12.89 -24.68 30.98
C CYS A 85 -12.49 -26.13 31.33
N HIS A 86 -11.32 -26.63 30.89
CA HIS A 86 -10.93 -28.02 31.15
C HIS A 86 -10.88 -28.40 32.62
N PRO A 87 -10.40 -27.56 33.57
CA PRO A 87 -10.37 -27.93 34.99
C PRO A 87 -11.77 -28.21 35.54
N ALA A 88 -12.75 -27.35 35.22
CA ALA A 88 -14.13 -27.51 35.64
C ALA A 88 -14.79 -28.72 34.94
N LEU A 89 -14.54 -28.92 33.63
CA LEU A 89 -15.04 -30.08 32.89
C LEU A 89 -14.44 -31.39 33.43
N THR A 90 -13.16 -31.40 33.78
CA THR A 90 -12.48 -32.56 34.37
C THR A 90 -13.03 -32.87 35.76
N ALA A 91 -13.24 -31.85 36.60
CA ALA A 91 -13.90 -32.00 37.90
C ALA A 91 -15.31 -32.55 37.76
N ALA A 92 -16.11 -32.00 36.83
CA ALA A 92 -17.45 -32.47 36.55
C ALA A 92 -17.48 -33.92 36.07
N LEU A 93 -16.55 -34.32 35.18
CA LEU A 93 -16.42 -35.69 34.70
C LEU A 93 -16.12 -36.66 35.85
N VAL A 94 -15.18 -36.28 36.73
CA VAL A 94 -14.80 -37.05 37.90
C VAL A 94 -15.97 -37.21 38.87
N PHE A 95 -16.68 -36.12 39.18
CA PHE A 95 -17.85 -36.16 40.06
C PHE A 95 -18.97 -37.03 39.46
N ALA A 96 -19.25 -36.89 38.17
CA ALA A 96 -20.26 -37.68 37.47
C ALA A 96 -19.91 -39.19 37.48
N ARG A 97 -18.64 -39.55 37.21
CA ARG A 97 -18.15 -40.94 37.29
C ARG A 97 -18.29 -41.56 38.69
N LYS A 98 -18.30 -40.74 39.75
CA LYS A 98 -18.52 -41.17 41.14
C LYS A 98 -19.98 -41.04 41.60
N GLY A 99 -20.91 -40.66 40.73
CA GLY A 99 -22.33 -40.51 41.04
C GLY A 99 -22.69 -39.24 41.82
N LEU A 100 -21.75 -38.28 41.93
CA LEU A 100 -21.96 -36.99 42.60
C LEU A 100 -22.54 -35.97 41.61
N ILE A 101 -23.78 -36.20 41.19
CA ILE A 101 -24.41 -35.46 40.09
C ILE A 101 -24.52 -33.96 40.40
N THR A 102 -24.91 -33.58 41.61
CA THR A 102 -25.09 -32.17 41.99
C THR A 102 -23.80 -31.37 41.93
N ASP A 103 -22.68 -31.99 42.30
CA ASP A 103 -21.36 -31.37 42.22
C ASP A 103 -20.90 -31.23 40.77
N ALA A 104 -21.18 -32.25 39.95
CA ALA A 104 -20.89 -32.21 38.51
C ALA A 104 -21.67 -31.09 37.80
N GLU A 105 -22.97 -30.95 38.08
CA GLU A 105 -23.80 -29.87 37.53
C GLU A 105 -23.33 -28.49 37.99
N THR A 106 -22.96 -28.35 39.26
CA THR A 106 -22.43 -27.07 39.78
C THR A 106 -21.18 -26.63 39.02
N CYS A 107 -20.28 -27.57 38.69
CA CYS A 107 -19.09 -27.28 37.88
C CYS A 107 -19.44 -26.89 36.44
N ILE A 108 -20.50 -27.46 35.85
CA ILE A 108 -20.94 -27.16 34.48
C ILE A 108 -21.70 -25.83 34.41
N ASP A 109 -22.59 -25.55 35.36
CA ASP A 109 -23.39 -24.32 35.40
C ASP A 109 -22.52 -23.07 35.52
N GLN A 110 -21.34 -23.20 36.13
CA GLN A 110 -20.34 -22.14 36.23
C GLN A 110 -19.68 -21.79 34.89
N LEU A 111 -19.74 -22.67 33.88
CA LEU A 111 -19.04 -22.49 32.60
C LEU A 111 -19.85 -21.72 31.54
N GLY A 112 -21.18 -21.68 31.64
CA GLY A 112 -22.02 -21.09 30.59
C GLY A 112 -21.90 -21.81 29.25
N GLU A 113 -21.58 -21.09 28.17
CA GLU A 113 -21.19 -21.70 26.87
C GLU A 113 -19.70 -22.06 26.90
N ALA A 114 -19.39 -23.34 27.16
CA ALA A 114 -18.02 -23.82 27.20
C ALA A 114 -17.36 -23.85 25.80
N PRO A 115 -16.09 -23.42 25.67
CA PRO A 115 -15.37 -23.41 24.39
C PRO A 115 -15.01 -24.83 23.90
N ASP A 116 -14.75 -25.79 24.79
CA ASP A 116 -14.61 -27.21 24.40
C ASP A 116 -15.98 -27.91 24.41
N LYS A 117 -16.66 -27.89 23.27
CA LYS A 117 -17.98 -28.51 23.12
C LYS A 117 -17.93 -30.03 23.16
N CYS A 118 -16.83 -30.64 22.72
CA CYS A 118 -16.69 -32.09 22.73
C CYS A 118 -16.66 -32.61 24.17
N MET A 119 -15.74 -32.10 24.99
CA MET A 119 -15.66 -32.49 26.39
C MET A 119 -16.91 -32.08 27.18
N PHE A 120 -17.47 -30.90 26.92
CA PHE A 120 -18.71 -30.47 27.57
C PHE A 120 -19.87 -31.46 27.34
N HIS A 121 -20.07 -31.90 26.10
CA HIS A 121 -21.11 -32.88 25.79
C HIS A 121 -20.78 -34.29 26.30
N LEU A 122 -19.50 -34.69 26.32
CA LEU A 122 -19.08 -35.94 26.95
C LEU A 122 -19.43 -35.96 28.46
N VAL A 123 -19.18 -34.86 29.17
CA VAL A 123 -19.53 -34.76 30.60
C VAL A 123 -21.04 -34.79 30.81
N LYS A 124 -21.81 -34.05 30.01
CA LYS A 124 -23.28 -34.09 30.08
C LYS A 124 -23.82 -35.50 29.83
N ALA A 125 -23.27 -36.21 28.84
CA ALA A 125 -23.62 -37.60 28.61
C ALA A 125 -23.31 -38.46 29.84
N GLN A 126 -22.15 -38.28 30.47
CA GLN A 126 -21.79 -39.03 31.68
C GLN A 126 -22.73 -38.74 32.87
N ILE A 127 -23.23 -37.52 33.01
CA ILE A 127 -24.24 -37.14 34.01
C ILE A 127 -25.57 -37.84 33.72
N GLU A 128 -26.04 -37.81 32.47
CA GLU A 128 -27.29 -38.47 32.08
C GLU A 128 -27.20 -40.00 32.21
N LEU A 129 -26.03 -40.59 31.95
CA LEU A 129 -25.79 -42.01 32.25
C LEU A 129 -25.85 -42.31 33.76
N ALA A 130 -25.33 -41.42 34.61
CA ALA A 130 -25.46 -41.56 36.06
C ALA A 130 -26.92 -41.41 36.54
N ARG A 131 -27.78 -40.79 35.72
CA ARG A 131 -29.24 -40.68 35.91
C ARG A 131 -30.04 -41.81 35.27
N GLU A 132 -29.39 -42.77 34.62
CA GLU A 132 -30.02 -43.85 33.85
C GLU A 132 -30.88 -43.32 32.68
N ASN A 133 -30.51 -42.18 32.08
CA ASN A 133 -31.20 -41.54 30.97
C ASN A 133 -30.44 -41.72 29.64
N ASP A 134 -30.44 -42.95 29.14
CA ASP A 134 -29.66 -43.36 27.95
C ASP A 134 -30.01 -42.54 26.70
N ARG A 135 -31.27 -42.11 26.55
CA ARG A 135 -31.72 -41.37 25.36
C ARG A 135 -31.05 -39.99 25.25
N GLU A 136 -30.99 -39.24 26.34
CA GLU A 136 -30.33 -37.93 26.35
C GLU A 136 -28.81 -38.08 26.32
N ALA A 137 -28.27 -39.13 26.97
CA ALA A 137 -26.85 -39.46 26.88
C ALA A 137 -26.42 -39.72 25.42
N ILE A 138 -27.16 -40.53 24.65
CA ILE A 138 -26.88 -40.77 23.21
C ILE A 138 -26.90 -39.45 22.43
N GLY A 139 -27.87 -38.57 22.71
CA GLY A 139 -27.95 -37.26 22.06
C GLY A 139 -26.70 -36.41 22.28
N HIS A 140 -26.21 -36.35 23.51
CA HIS A 140 -24.97 -35.64 23.84
C HIS A 140 -23.72 -36.30 23.25
N LEU A 141 -23.62 -37.63 23.27
CA LEU A 141 -22.48 -38.33 22.67
C LEU A 141 -22.38 -38.10 21.15
N ASN A 142 -23.51 -38.07 20.44
CA ASN A 142 -23.52 -37.72 19.01
C ASN A 142 -23.08 -36.27 18.76
N LEU A 143 -23.50 -35.32 19.60
CA LEU A 143 -23.01 -33.93 19.50
C LEU A 143 -21.50 -33.82 19.76
N ALA A 144 -20.96 -34.62 20.69
CA ALA A 144 -19.52 -34.69 20.92
C ALA A 144 -18.78 -35.25 19.69
N LEU A 145 -19.32 -36.29 19.03
CA LEU A 145 -18.75 -36.85 17.79
C LEU A 145 -18.79 -35.86 16.61
N CYS A 146 -19.76 -34.95 16.54
CA CYS A 146 -19.77 -33.88 15.55
C CYS A 146 -18.55 -32.94 15.71
N SER A 147 -18.07 -32.75 16.94
CA SER A 147 -16.87 -31.94 17.23
C SER A 147 -15.58 -32.71 17.02
N ASP A 148 -15.41 -33.87 17.67
CA ASP A 148 -14.21 -34.71 17.53
C ASP A 148 -14.52 -36.22 17.53
N LYS A 149 -14.21 -36.86 16.40
CA LYS A 149 -14.43 -38.29 16.16
C LYS A 149 -13.33 -39.19 16.70
N THR A 150 -12.27 -38.65 17.29
CA THR A 150 -11.09 -39.42 17.74
C THR A 150 -11.14 -39.87 19.21
N ILE A 151 -12.16 -39.45 19.95
CA ILE A 151 -12.26 -39.72 21.40
C ILE A 151 -12.83 -41.12 21.67
N HIS A 152 -11.97 -42.05 22.10
CA HIS A 152 -12.33 -43.45 22.42
C HIS A 152 -13.48 -43.59 23.43
N ASP A 153 -13.46 -42.79 24.50
CA ASP A 153 -14.45 -42.84 25.59
C ASP A 153 -15.89 -42.68 25.08
N ILE A 154 -16.10 -41.91 24.00
CA ILE A 154 -17.43 -41.71 23.40
C ILE A 154 -17.96 -43.03 22.82
N TYR A 155 -17.15 -43.73 22.03
CA TYR A 155 -17.53 -45.01 21.41
C TYR A 155 -17.75 -46.11 22.44
N VAL A 156 -16.95 -46.13 23.51
CA VAL A 156 -17.14 -47.07 24.64
C VAL A 156 -18.50 -46.83 25.31
N MET A 157 -18.88 -45.58 25.55
CA MET A 157 -20.19 -45.25 26.13
C MET A 157 -21.32 -45.61 25.17
N LEU A 158 -21.21 -45.24 23.89
CA LEU A 158 -22.21 -45.57 22.87
C LEU A 158 -22.40 -47.07 22.68
N SER A 159 -21.32 -47.86 22.66
CA SER A 159 -21.38 -49.33 22.55
C SER A 159 -22.09 -49.99 23.74
N ARG A 160 -22.17 -49.33 24.90
CA ARG A 160 -22.85 -49.85 26.08
C ARG A 160 -24.35 -49.58 26.09
N ILE A 161 -24.78 -48.48 25.45
CA ILE A 161 -26.16 -47.97 25.54
C ILE A 161 -26.93 -48.03 24.21
N ASP A 162 -26.24 -48.12 23.07
CA ASP A 162 -26.83 -48.24 21.75
C ASP A 162 -26.27 -49.44 20.97
N ASN A 163 -27.00 -50.54 21.00
CA ASN A 163 -26.63 -51.79 20.32
C ASN A 163 -27.07 -51.83 18.85
N ARG A 164 -27.63 -50.76 18.29
CA ARG A 164 -28.14 -50.73 16.90
C ARG A 164 -27.04 -50.52 15.87
N ILE A 165 -25.96 -49.86 16.27
CA ILE A 165 -24.82 -49.49 15.42
C ILE A 165 -23.60 -50.20 15.96
N ASN A 166 -22.77 -50.77 15.09
CA ASN A 166 -21.47 -51.31 15.49
C ASN A 166 -20.47 -50.16 15.68
N TRP A 167 -20.52 -49.52 16.85
CA TRP A 167 -19.66 -48.39 17.20
C TRP A 167 -18.18 -48.77 17.27
N GLU A 168 -17.82 -50.03 17.58
CA GLU A 168 -16.43 -50.50 17.51
C GLU A 168 -15.89 -50.42 16.06
N ALA A 169 -16.72 -50.74 15.06
CA ALA A 169 -16.34 -50.65 13.66
C ALA A 169 -16.26 -49.19 13.16
N VAL A 170 -17.17 -48.32 13.63
CA VAL A 170 -17.11 -46.88 13.33
C VAL A 170 -15.84 -46.25 13.91
N GLU A 171 -15.56 -46.52 15.19
CA GLU A 171 -14.34 -46.09 15.87
C GLU A 171 -13.09 -46.52 15.10
N ALA A 172 -13.03 -47.80 14.71
CA ALA A 172 -11.89 -48.33 13.99
C ALA A 172 -11.64 -47.61 12.66
N CYS A 173 -12.70 -47.18 11.95
CA CYS A 173 -12.55 -46.37 10.72
C CYS A 173 -11.93 -45.00 11.02
N GLU A 174 -12.44 -44.30 12.03
CA GLU A 174 -12.01 -42.93 12.35
C GLU A 174 -10.59 -42.90 12.94
N LEU A 175 -10.27 -43.81 13.87
CA LEU A 175 -8.93 -43.93 14.44
C LEU A 175 -7.90 -44.36 13.39
N MET A 176 -8.27 -45.26 12.46
CA MET A 176 -7.38 -45.66 11.37
C MET A 176 -7.07 -44.50 10.43
N ALA A 177 -8.07 -43.69 10.08
CA ALA A 177 -7.89 -42.49 9.26
C ALA A 177 -7.01 -41.43 9.95
N ALA A 178 -7.10 -41.35 11.29
CA ALA A 178 -6.24 -40.49 12.11
C ALA A 178 -4.85 -41.09 12.38
N GLY A 179 -4.54 -42.30 11.89
CA GLY A 179 -3.28 -42.99 12.15
C GLY A 179 -3.09 -43.46 13.60
N MET A 180 -4.18 -43.55 14.37
CA MET A 180 -4.18 -43.94 15.77
C MET A 180 -4.34 -45.46 15.94
N THR A 181 -3.89 -45.97 17.09
CA THR A 181 -4.06 -47.38 17.45
C THR A 181 -5.51 -47.67 17.82
N PHE A 182 -6.05 -48.77 17.31
CA PHE A 182 -7.43 -49.20 17.59
C PHE A 182 -7.50 -50.72 17.76
N LYS A 183 -8.62 -51.21 18.27
CA LYS A 183 -8.91 -52.65 18.42
C LYS A 183 -9.67 -53.14 17.20
N GLU A 184 -9.27 -54.26 16.59
CA GLU A 184 -10.04 -54.83 15.46
C GLU A 184 -11.47 -55.17 15.92
N PRO A 185 -12.51 -54.69 15.22
CA PRO A 185 -13.90 -54.91 15.57
C PRO A 185 -14.30 -56.38 15.34
N ALA A 186 -15.26 -56.86 16.13
CA ALA A 186 -15.79 -58.21 15.98
C ALA A 186 -16.59 -58.39 14.67
N ASP A 187 -16.53 -59.58 14.07
CA ASP A 187 -17.28 -59.88 12.84
C ASP A 187 -18.76 -60.16 13.15
N ASP A 188 -19.61 -59.16 12.95
CA ASP A 188 -21.05 -59.20 13.21
C ASP A 188 -21.92 -59.06 11.95
N GLY A 189 -21.30 -58.90 10.77
CA GLY A 189 -21.99 -58.71 9.49
C GLY A 189 -22.65 -57.34 9.30
N SER A 190 -22.34 -56.35 10.15
CA SER A 190 -22.91 -55.01 10.07
C SER A 190 -22.45 -54.21 8.82
N PRO A 191 -23.25 -53.22 8.37
CA PRO A 191 -22.82 -52.28 7.33
C PRO A 191 -21.56 -51.50 7.71
N GLU A 192 -21.41 -51.14 8.99
CA GLU A 192 -20.25 -50.42 9.52
C GLU A 192 -18.98 -51.29 9.45
N LEU A 193 -19.09 -52.59 9.74
CA LEU A 193 -17.98 -53.52 9.55
C LEU A 193 -17.59 -53.66 8.08
N SER A 194 -18.58 -53.60 7.17
CA SER A 194 -18.31 -53.64 5.72
C SER A 194 -17.51 -52.42 5.27
N LEU A 195 -17.84 -51.22 5.79
CA LEU A 195 -17.05 -50.00 5.58
C LEU A 195 -15.64 -50.13 6.16
N TYR A 196 -15.51 -50.62 7.39
CA TYR A 196 -14.22 -50.88 8.03
C TYR A 196 -13.32 -51.80 7.20
N ARG A 197 -13.87 -52.84 6.56
CA ARG A 197 -13.09 -53.74 5.69
C ARG A 197 -12.47 -52.98 4.51
N ILE A 198 -13.16 -51.99 3.96
CA ILE A 198 -12.63 -51.15 2.87
C ILE A 198 -11.50 -50.25 3.40
N TYR A 199 -11.71 -49.57 4.53
CA TYR A 199 -10.67 -48.79 5.23
C TYR A 199 -9.42 -49.64 5.47
N ARG A 200 -9.59 -50.85 6.01
CA ARG A 200 -8.51 -51.78 6.31
C ARG A 200 -7.69 -52.18 5.09
N GLU A 201 -8.33 -52.44 3.95
CA GLU A 201 -7.62 -52.78 2.71
C GLU A 201 -6.85 -51.56 2.17
N TRP A 202 -7.42 -50.36 2.26
CA TRP A 202 -6.77 -49.12 1.81
C TRP A 202 -5.49 -48.83 2.62
N TYR A 203 -5.62 -48.72 3.94
CA TYR A 203 -4.49 -48.36 4.82
C TYR A 203 -3.46 -49.49 4.99
N ARG A 204 -3.75 -50.72 4.52
CA ARG A 204 -2.75 -51.80 4.36
C ARG A 204 -2.00 -51.76 3.03
N GLY A 205 -2.27 -50.76 2.17
CA GLY A 205 -1.62 -50.56 0.89
C GLY A 205 -2.24 -51.36 -0.27
N SER A 206 -3.37 -52.04 -0.07
CA SER A 206 -4.09 -52.75 -1.13
C SER A 206 -5.10 -51.83 -1.83
N HIS A 207 -4.61 -50.71 -2.35
CA HIS A 207 -5.43 -49.62 -2.93
C HIS A 207 -6.42 -50.12 -4.00
N GLU A 208 -5.97 -50.97 -4.93
CA GLU A 208 -6.83 -51.49 -6.00
C GLU A 208 -7.99 -52.35 -5.49
N ASN A 209 -7.76 -53.14 -4.43
CA ASN A 209 -8.80 -53.96 -3.82
C ASN A 209 -9.82 -53.11 -3.08
N ALA A 210 -9.35 -52.13 -2.30
CA ALA A 210 -10.22 -51.20 -1.58
C ALA A 210 -11.10 -50.40 -2.54
N THR A 211 -10.54 -49.85 -3.63
CA THR A 211 -11.31 -49.12 -4.65
C THR A 211 -12.35 -50.02 -5.31
N ARG A 212 -12.01 -51.28 -5.62
CA ARG A 212 -12.98 -52.25 -6.17
C ARG A 212 -14.11 -52.55 -5.19
N MET A 213 -13.80 -52.72 -3.91
CA MET A 213 -14.80 -52.96 -2.86
C MET A 213 -15.72 -51.76 -2.66
N LEU A 214 -15.18 -50.55 -2.69
CA LEU A 214 -15.95 -49.30 -2.58
C LEU A 214 -16.93 -49.15 -3.76
N MET A 215 -16.43 -49.27 -4.99
CA MET A 215 -17.24 -49.15 -6.22
C MET A 215 -18.28 -50.26 -6.38
N GLY A 216 -18.12 -51.39 -5.67
CA GLY A 216 -19.09 -52.48 -5.66
C GLY A 216 -20.12 -52.40 -4.52
N SER A 217 -20.06 -51.37 -3.66
CA SER A 217 -20.97 -51.21 -2.52
C SER A 217 -22.20 -50.40 -2.91
N SER A 218 -23.40 -50.91 -2.59
CA SER A 218 -24.65 -50.19 -2.87
C SER A 218 -24.76 -48.88 -2.08
N GLN A 219 -24.11 -48.80 -0.92
CA GLN A 219 -24.08 -47.61 -0.07
C GLN A 219 -23.29 -46.46 -0.70
N PHE A 220 -22.25 -46.76 -1.48
CA PHE A 220 -21.51 -45.74 -2.23
C PHE A 220 -22.34 -45.22 -3.41
N ASP A 221 -23.05 -46.10 -4.13
CA ASP A 221 -23.98 -45.72 -5.20
C ASP A 221 -25.14 -44.85 -4.68
N GLU A 222 -25.66 -45.16 -3.50
CA GLU A 222 -26.68 -44.39 -2.79
C GLU A 222 -26.15 -43.10 -2.14
N LYS A 223 -24.83 -42.85 -2.25
CA LYS A 223 -24.16 -41.66 -1.69
C LYS A 223 -24.34 -41.50 -0.18
N VAL A 224 -24.23 -42.61 0.56
CA VAL A 224 -24.23 -42.59 2.03
C VAL A 224 -23.02 -41.79 2.54
N PRO A 225 -23.19 -40.82 3.48
CA PRO A 225 -22.13 -39.88 3.86
C PRO A 225 -20.82 -40.54 4.28
N ALA A 226 -20.86 -41.61 5.08
CA ALA A 226 -19.65 -42.31 5.53
C ALA A 226 -18.82 -42.93 4.38
N TYR A 227 -19.49 -43.40 3.32
CA TYR A 227 -18.84 -43.93 2.12
C TYR A 227 -18.28 -42.82 1.24
N CYS A 228 -18.96 -41.66 1.18
CA CYS A 228 -18.45 -40.47 0.51
C CYS A 228 -17.20 -39.91 1.22
N VAL A 229 -17.19 -39.87 2.56
CA VAL A 229 -16.01 -39.45 3.34
C VAL A 229 -14.83 -40.38 3.09
N LEU A 230 -15.04 -41.70 3.09
CA LEU A 230 -13.99 -42.66 2.72
C LEU A 230 -13.44 -42.40 1.31
N SER A 231 -14.32 -42.26 0.32
CA SER A 231 -13.93 -41.96 -1.06
C SER A 231 -13.11 -40.67 -1.15
N ALA A 232 -13.49 -39.65 -0.39
CA ALA A 232 -12.76 -38.40 -0.35
C ALA A 232 -11.38 -38.53 0.30
N ARG A 233 -11.28 -39.26 1.42
CA ARG A 233 -10.00 -39.54 2.09
C ARG A 233 -9.07 -40.33 1.16
N MET A 234 -9.59 -41.33 0.45
CA MET A 234 -8.83 -42.08 -0.56
C MET A 234 -8.32 -41.17 -1.69
N SER A 235 -9.19 -40.33 -2.24
CA SER A 235 -8.83 -39.36 -3.30
C SER A 235 -7.77 -38.37 -2.83
N ARG A 236 -7.87 -37.91 -1.58
CA ARG A 236 -6.91 -37.03 -0.92
C ARG A 236 -5.54 -37.69 -0.79
N ASP A 237 -5.49 -38.95 -0.34
CA ASP A 237 -4.25 -39.72 -0.19
C ASP A 237 -3.55 -39.94 -1.56
N GLU A 238 -4.31 -39.99 -2.66
CA GLU A 238 -3.79 -40.04 -4.04
C GLU A 238 -3.42 -38.67 -4.62
N GLY A 239 -3.69 -37.57 -3.91
CA GLY A 239 -3.46 -36.20 -4.36
C GLY A 239 -4.52 -35.64 -5.31
N ASP A 240 -5.64 -36.34 -5.52
CA ASP A 240 -6.80 -35.84 -6.25
C ASP A 240 -7.72 -35.02 -5.33
N TRP A 241 -7.33 -33.76 -5.14
CA TRP A 241 -8.07 -32.80 -4.33
C TRP A 241 -9.45 -32.47 -4.88
N HIS A 242 -9.65 -32.55 -6.20
CA HIS A 242 -10.93 -32.19 -6.81
C HIS A 242 -12.00 -33.24 -6.51
N SER A 243 -11.67 -34.51 -6.69
CA SER A 243 -12.57 -35.62 -6.33
C SER A 243 -12.86 -35.64 -4.81
N ALA A 244 -11.84 -35.36 -3.99
CA ALA A 244 -12.02 -35.24 -2.54
C ALA A 244 -13.01 -34.13 -2.15
N GLN A 245 -12.89 -32.94 -2.76
CA GLN A 245 -13.81 -31.81 -2.53
C GLN A 245 -15.24 -32.18 -2.90
N MET A 246 -15.47 -32.76 -4.09
CA MET A 246 -16.84 -33.12 -4.51
C MET A 246 -17.50 -34.14 -3.58
N MET A 247 -16.75 -35.15 -3.13
CA MET A 247 -17.30 -36.20 -2.27
C MET A 247 -17.57 -35.68 -0.84
N LEU A 248 -16.74 -34.77 -0.31
CA LEU A 248 -16.99 -34.12 0.98
C LEU A 248 -18.14 -33.10 0.92
N GLU A 249 -18.28 -32.37 -0.19
CA GLU A 249 -19.45 -31.52 -0.42
C GLU A 249 -20.73 -32.34 -0.43
N GLU A 250 -20.73 -33.50 -1.09
CA GLU A 250 -21.89 -34.40 -1.10
C GLU A 250 -22.21 -34.92 0.30
N ALA A 251 -21.19 -35.37 1.06
CA ALA A 251 -21.38 -35.82 2.42
C ALA A 251 -21.98 -34.72 3.32
N SER A 252 -21.49 -33.49 3.19
CA SER A 252 -21.92 -32.35 4.02
C SER A 252 -23.33 -31.85 3.73
N ARG A 253 -23.93 -32.13 2.56
CA ARG A 253 -25.33 -31.76 2.25
C ARG A 253 -26.35 -32.37 3.21
N SER A 254 -26.01 -33.50 3.82
CA SER A 254 -26.89 -34.22 4.73
C SER A 254 -26.67 -33.87 6.21
N VAL A 255 -25.56 -33.20 6.53
CA VAL A 255 -25.15 -32.89 7.91
C VAL A 255 -24.50 -31.51 7.98
N GLU A 256 -25.31 -30.48 8.28
CA GLU A 256 -24.85 -29.09 8.29
C GLU A 256 -24.03 -28.71 9.54
N ASN A 257 -24.11 -29.48 10.63
CA ASN A 257 -23.52 -29.16 11.93
C ASN A 257 -22.35 -30.09 12.35
N ASP A 258 -21.83 -30.94 11.45
CA ASP A 258 -20.67 -31.78 11.73
C ASP A 258 -19.37 -30.99 11.49
N VAL A 259 -18.80 -30.48 12.58
CA VAL A 259 -17.58 -29.67 12.60
C VAL A 259 -16.40 -30.46 12.04
N SER A 260 -16.25 -31.72 12.45
CA SER A 260 -15.18 -32.60 11.95
C SER A 260 -15.25 -32.78 10.43
N LEU A 261 -16.45 -32.96 9.86
CA LEU A 261 -16.65 -33.04 8.41
C LEU A 261 -16.36 -31.71 7.69
N LEU A 262 -16.80 -30.58 8.26
CA LEU A 262 -16.52 -29.26 7.70
C LEU A 262 -15.02 -28.94 7.73
N CYS A 263 -14.29 -29.37 8.76
CA CYS A 263 -12.83 -29.28 8.81
C CYS A 263 -12.17 -30.12 7.72
N GLU A 264 -12.60 -31.37 7.48
CA GLU A 264 -12.06 -32.19 6.39
C GLU A 264 -12.32 -31.58 5.02
N LEU A 265 -13.50 -30.98 4.81
CA LEU A 265 -13.81 -30.24 3.59
C LEU A 265 -12.92 -28.99 3.45
N GLY A 266 -12.72 -28.24 4.53
CA GLY A 266 -11.81 -27.09 4.57
C GLY A 266 -10.38 -27.48 4.20
N GLU A 267 -9.86 -28.57 4.77
CA GLU A 267 -8.53 -29.12 4.46
C GLU A 267 -8.43 -29.60 3.01
N ALA A 268 -9.49 -30.21 2.45
CA ALA A 268 -9.51 -30.59 1.03
C ALA A 268 -9.48 -29.38 0.10
N TYR A 269 -10.08 -28.25 0.49
CA TYR A 269 -9.95 -26.98 -0.24
C TYR A 269 -8.57 -26.33 -0.09
N LEU A 270 -7.96 -26.41 1.10
CA LEU A 270 -6.58 -25.96 1.31
C LEU A 270 -5.62 -26.71 0.40
N GLY A 271 -5.67 -28.05 0.40
CA GLY A 271 -4.80 -28.88 -0.44
C GLY A 271 -5.04 -28.66 -1.94
N GLY A 272 -6.27 -28.34 -2.34
CA GLY A 272 -6.60 -27.99 -3.73
C GLY A 272 -6.33 -26.54 -4.13
N GLY A 273 -5.74 -25.72 -3.25
CA GLY A 273 -5.36 -24.33 -3.55
C GLY A 273 -6.52 -23.30 -3.51
N ASN A 274 -7.71 -23.70 -3.06
CA ASN A 274 -8.91 -22.84 -2.99
C ASN A 274 -9.06 -22.21 -1.59
N TYR A 275 -8.14 -21.34 -1.22
CA TYR A 275 -7.99 -20.87 0.17
C TYR A 275 -9.18 -20.04 0.70
N ASP A 276 -9.85 -19.26 -0.13
CA ASP A 276 -11.05 -18.49 0.29
C ASP A 276 -12.22 -19.41 0.65
N LEU A 277 -12.44 -20.47 -0.14
CA LEU A 277 -13.46 -21.47 0.14
C LEU A 277 -13.09 -22.27 1.39
N ALA A 278 -11.81 -22.63 1.55
CA ALA A 278 -11.33 -23.27 2.76
C ALA A 278 -11.64 -22.42 4.00
N LEU A 279 -11.28 -21.13 3.98
CA LEU A 279 -11.56 -20.21 5.08
C LEU A 279 -13.07 -20.09 5.36
N ALA A 280 -13.91 -20.06 4.33
CA ALA A 280 -15.36 -20.04 4.49
C ALA A 280 -15.87 -21.32 5.18
N ARG A 281 -15.34 -22.50 4.83
CA ARG A 281 -15.73 -23.77 5.47
C ARG A 281 -15.28 -23.82 6.94
N PHE A 282 -14.08 -23.34 7.25
CA PHE A 282 -13.64 -23.26 8.64
C PHE A 282 -14.47 -22.25 9.44
N ARG A 283 -14.86 -21.09 8.88
CA ARG A 283 -15.78 -20.15 9.55
C ARG A 283 -17.16 -20.74 9.81
N ASN A 284 -17.67 -21.57 8.89
CA ASN A 284 -18.91 -22.30 9.13
C ASN A 284 -18.75 -23.28 10.30
N ALA A 285 -17.61 -23.98 10.36
CA ALA A 285 -17.29 -24.88 11.48
C ALA A 285 -17.13 -24.12 12.80
N GLU A 286 -16.49 -22.94 12.79
CA GLU A 286 -16.31 -22.03 13.93
C GLU A 286 -17.66 -21.59 14.52
N ALA A 287 -18.68 -21.35 13.69
CA ALA A 287 -20.01 -20.99 14.16
C ALA A 287 -20.65 -22.08 15.03
N PHE A 288 -20.28 -23.35 14.83
CA PHE A 288 -20.75 -24.47 15.62
C PHE A 288 -19.82 -24.81 16.78
N ASP A 289 -18.51 -24.59 16.67
CA ASP A 289 -17.53 -24.90 17.72
C ASP A 289 -16.31 -23.96 17.64
N ILE A 290 -16.41 -22.82 18.33
CA ILE A 290 -15.43 -21.72 18.28
C ILE A 290 -14.07 -22.15 18.84
N GLY A 291 -14.05 -23.03 19.84
CA GLY A 291 -12.83 -23.47 20.51
C GLY A 291 -12.11 -24.64 19.83
N ASN A 292 -12.65 -25.18 18.73
CA ASN A 292 -12.12 -26.41 18.14
C ASN A 292 -10.71 -26.21 17.55
N PRO A 293 -9.68 -26.95 18.03
CA PRO A 293 -8.31 -26.79 17.55
C PRO A 293 -8.16 -26.97 16.04
N LYS A 294 -8.90 -27.92 15.44
CA LYS A 294 -8.83 -28.21 14.00
C LYS A 294 -9.35 -27.04 13.17
N VAL A 295 -10.41 -26.37 13.65
CA VAL A 295 -10.98 -25.19 13.01
C VAL A 295 -9.98 -24.03 13.06
N VAL A 296 -9.44 -23.74 14.24
CA VAL A 296 -8.51 -22.61 14.43
C VAL A 296 -7.22 -22.80 13.62
N ARG A 297 -6.62 -24.00 13.65
CA ARG A 297 -5.45 -24.35 12.80
C ARG A 297 -5.76 -24.17 11.31
N GLY A 298 -6.91 -24.69 10.87
CA GLY A 298 -7.37 -24.55 9.48
C GLY A 298 -7.53 -23.10 9.06
N MET A 299 -8.10 -22.24 9.92
CA MET A 299 -8.23 -20.80 9.68
C MET A 299 -6.88 -20.09 9.63
N ILE A 300 -5.95 -20.42 10.53
CA ILE A 300 -4.59 -19.88 10.53
C ILE A 300 -3.91 -20.21 9.20
N ARG A 301 -3.90 -21.49 8.80
CA ARG A 301 -3.30 -21.95 7.54
C ARG A 301 -3.97 -21.29 6.33
N ALA A 302 -5.31 -21.16 6.32
CA ALA A 302 -6.03 -20.49 5.24
C ALA A 302 -5.70 -18.99 5.14
N ASN A 303 -5.64 -18.28 6.26
CA ASN A 303 -5.27 -16.86 6.29
C ASN A 303 -3.81 -16.65 5.86
N MET A 304 -2.90 -17.54 6.27
CA MET A 304 -1.50 -17.52 5.81
C MET A 304 -1.41 -17.72 4.29
N ALA A 305 -2.11 -18.73 3.75
CA ALA A 305 -2.13 -18.99 2.31
C ALA A 305 -2.74 -17.82 1.49
N LEU A 306 -3.66 -17.06 2.08
CA LEU A 306 -4.24 -15.83 1.50
C LEU A 306 -3.36 -14.59 1.69
N GLY A 307 -2.20 -14.68 2.35
CA GLY A 307 -1.33 -13.54 2.66
C GLY A 307 -1.89 -12.58 3.73
N LYS A 308 -2.91 -13.00 4.49
CA LYS A 308 -3.53 -12.25 5.60
C LYS A 308 -2.74 -12.47 6.89
N ASN A 309 -1.50 -11.98 6.88
CA ASN A 309 -0.52 -12.29 7.93
C ASN A 309 -0.89 -11.72 9.31
N ASN A 310 -1.63 -10.60 9.37
CA ASN A 310 -2.04 -10.00 10.64
C ASN A 310 -3.15 -10.81 11.32
N GLU A 311 -4.12 -11.29 10.54
CA GLU A 311 -5.19 -12.16 11.02
C GLU A 311 -4.63 -13.53 11.43
N ALA A 312 -3.65 -14.05 10.68
CA ALA A 312 -2.93 -15.27 11.06
C ALA A 312 -2.14 -15.07 12.35
N LEU A 313 -1.42 -13.94 12.50
CA LEU A 313 -0.68 -13.61 13.73
C LEU A 313 -1.59 -13.53 14.95
N GLN A 314 -2.73 -12.84 14.83
CA GLN A 314 -3.72 -12.75 15.90
C GLN A 314 -4.28 -14.14 16.25
N GLY A 315 -4.63 -14.94 15.23
CA GLY A 315 -5.11 -16.31 15.45
C GLY A 315 -4.08 -17.19 16.16
N ILE A 316 -2.80 -17.09 15.78
CA ILE A 316 -1.72 -17.86 16.41
C ILE A 316 -1.52 -17.44 17.87
N SER A 317 -1.45 -16.15 18.17
CA SER A 317 -1.21 -15.67 19.53
C SER A 317 -2.36 -16.05 20.47
N GLU A 318 -3.60 -15.85 20.03
CA GLU A 318 -4.79 -16.22 20.79
C GLU A 318 -4.87 -17.75 21.01
N PHE A 319 -4.55 -18.54 19.98
CA PHE A 319 -4.60 -20.00 20.08
C PHE A 319 -3.50 -20.59 20.96
N LEU A 320 -2.26 -20.13 20.84
CA LEU A 320 -1.15 -20.60 21.69
C LEU A 320 -1.34 -20.22 23.16
N ASP A 321 -1.98 -19.10 23.46
CA ASP A 321 -2.34 -18.73 24.84
C ASP A 321 -3.55 -19.50 25.38
N SER A 322 -4.32 -20.14 24.51
CA SER A 322 -5.46 -20.98 24.88
C SER A 322 -5.03 -22.33 25.48
N GLU A 323 -5.86 -22.87 26.36
CA GLU A 323 -5.70 -24.21 26.94
C GLU A 323 -5.84 -25.37 25.91
N MET A 324 -6.27 -25.07 24.68
CA MET A 324 -6.47 -26.02 23.60
C MET A 324 -5.20 -26.31 22.80
N SER A 325 -4.15 -25.53 23.00
CA SER A 325 -2.87 -25.71 22.32
C SER A 325 -2.07 -26.87 22.90
N THR A 326 -1.42 -27.63 22.02
CA THR A 326 -0.50 -28.71 22.38
C THR A 326 0.95 -28.33 22.11
N TYR A 327 1.91 -29.13 22.59
CA TYR A 327 3.31 -28.98 22.18
C TYR A 327 3.47 -28.98 20.65
N ASP A 328 2.77 -29.86 19.93
CA ASP A 328 2.84 -29.91 18.46
C ASP A 328 2.36 -28.59 17.83
N ASP A 329 1.34 -27.94 18.42
CA ASP A 329 0.87 -26.61 17.99
C ASP A 329 1.92 -25.54 18.20
N TYR A 330 2.56 -25.54 19.38
CA TYR A 330 3.67 -24.66 19.68
C TYR A 330 4.82 -24.88 18.69
N GLU A 331 5.13 -26.13 18.35
CA GLU A 331 6.18 -26.47 17.41
C GLU A 331 5.87 -26.02 15.97
N GLU A 332 4.67 -26.28 15.48
CA GLU A 332 4.21 -25.92 14.13
C GLU A 332 4.07 -24.40 13.97
N LEU A 333 3.29 -23.76 14.85
CA LEU A 333 2.92 -22.35 14.70
C LEU A 333 4.10 -21.41 14.98
N THR A 334 5.05 -21.80 15.83
CA THR A 334 6.29 -21.04 16.03
C THR A 334 7.14 -21.00 14.76
N ARG A 335 7.15 -22.08 13.95
CA ARG A 335 7.81 -22.04 12.63
C ARG A 335 7.08 -21.12 11.67
N TYR A 336 5.75 -21.15 11.66
CA TYR A 336 4.94 -20.26 10.83
C TYR A 336 5.18 -18.78 11.14
N LEU A 337 5.25 -18.41 12.43
CA LEU A 337 5.61 -17.05 12.84
C LEU A 337 6.98 -16.63 12.28
N LEU A 338 7.95 -17.54 12.32
CA LEU A 338 9.28 -17.28 11.80
C LEU A 338 9.29 -17.14 10.26
N GLU A 339 8.55 -17.97 9.54
CA GLU A 339 8.41 -17.91 8.07
C GLU A 339 7.72 -16.64 7.59
N MET A 340 6.72 -16.17 8.33
CA MET A 340 6.04 -14.90 8.09
C MET A 340 6.89 -13.67 8.46
N GLY A 341 7.99 -13.86 9.19
CA GLY A 341 8.91 -12.79 9.61
C GLY A 341 8.55 -12.12 10.95
N PHE A 342 7.66 -12.72 11.75
CA PHE A 342 7.30 -12.25 13.10
C PHE A 342 8.29 -12.79 14.14
N PHE A 343 9.52 -12.25 14.11
CA PHE A 343 10.65 -12.76 14.90
C PHE A 343 10.46 -12.66 16.41
N THR A 344 9.80 -11.60 16.90
CA THR A 344 9.55 -11.35 18.32
C THR A 344 8.61 -12.38 18.91
N GLU A 345 7.47 -12.58 18.27
CA GLU A 345 6.43 -13.52 18.67
C GLU A 345 6.91 -14.96 18.52
N ALA A 346 7.69 -15.26 17.48
CA ALA A 346 8.34 -16.56 17.32
C ALA A 346 9.33 -16.84 18.47
N ALA A 347 10.10 -15.85 18.93
CA ALA A 347 11.01 -16.02 20.06
C ALA A 347 10.26 -16.22 21.38
N GLU A 348 9.18 -15.47 21.62
CA GLU A 348 8.34 -15.63 22.82
C GLU A 348 7.70 -17.02 22.88
N ALA A 349 7.12 -17.49 21.78
CA ALA A 349 6.55 -18.83 21.69
C ALA A 349 7.60 -19.93 21.88
N ALA A 350 8.78 -19.80 21.24
CA ALA A 350 9.89 -20.72 21.43
C ALA A 350 10.41 -20.75 22.88
N MET A 351 10.44 -19.60 23.57
CA MET A 351 10.87 -19.53 24.97
C MET A 351 9.92 -20.31 25.91
N LYS A 352 8.61 -20.29 25.66
CA LYS A 352 7.64 -21.10 26.42
C LYS A 352 7.92 -22.61 26.28
N ILE A 353 8.31 -23.06 25.07
CA ILE A 353 8.76 -24.44 24.86
C ILE A 353 10.03 -24.72 25.68
N ILE A 354 11.01 -23.81 25.70
CA ILE A 354 12.26 -24.01 26.45
C ILE A 354 12.05 -24.11 27.97
N TYR A 355 11.05 -23.42 28.53
CA TYR A 355 10.74 -23.54 29.96
C TYR A 355 10.33 -24.95 30.37
N THR A 356 9.67 -25.67 29.45
CA THR A 356 9.09 -27.01 29.69
C THR A 356 9.99 -28.12 29.18
N HIS A 357 10.60 -27.90 28.02
CA HIS A 357 11.51 -28.80 27.34
C HIS A 357 12.87 -28.10 27.12
N PRO A 358 13.73 -28.00 28.16
CA PRO A 358 15.03 -27.37 28.02
C PRO A 358 15.89 -28.06 26.96
N GLY A 359 16.38 -27.28 25.98
CA GLY A 359 17.17 -27.79 24.87
C GLY A 359 16.33 -28.42 23.75
N ASP A 360 15.01 -28.20 23.73
CA ASP A 360 14.16 -28.57 22.59
C ASP A 360 14.77 -28.10 21.26
N ALA A 361 14.90 -29.02 20.30
CA ALA A 361 15.64 -28.75 19.08
C ALA A 361 14.95 -27.69 18.22
N THR A 362 13.61 -27.76 18.08
CA THR A 362 12.85 -26.84 17.24
C THR A 362 12.83 -25.43 17.83
N ALA A 363 12.59 -25.31 19.13
CA ALA A 363 12.63 -24.02 19.83
C ALA A 363 14.03 -23.39 19.78
N CYS A 364 15.09 -24.17 20.02
CA CYS A 364 16.47 -23.70 19.90
C CYS A 364 16.83 -23.26 18.46
N ILE A 365 16.31 -23.94 17.44
CA ILE A 365 16.47 -23.56 16.03
C ILE A 365 15.83 -22.19 15.77
N VAL A 366 14.60 -21.98 16.22
CA VAL A 366 13.90 -20.70 16.05
C VAL A 366 14.63 -19.57 16.75
N LEU A 367 14.96 -19.73 18.04
CA LEU A 367 15.71 -18.73 18.81
C LEU A 367 17.09 -18.42 18.19
N SER A 368 17.76 -19.43 17.63
CA SER A 368 19.03 -19.24 16.92
C SER A 368 18.85 -18.41 15.64
N LYS A 369 17.81 -18.69 14.84
CA LYS A 369 17.50 -17.92 13.62
C LYS A 369 17.10 -16.48 13.93
N VAL A 370 16.29 -16.26 14.97
CA VAL A 370 15.93 -14.91 15.46
C VAL A 370 17.19 -14.15 15.88
N ALA A 371 18.05 -14.76 16.70
CA ALA A 371 19.29 -14.14 17.15
C ALA A 371 20.27 -13.82 16.00
N ILE A 372 20.30 -14.61 14.91
CA ILE A 372 21.05 -14.25 13.69
C ILE A 372 20.48 -12.98 13.06
N ASN A 373 19.15 -12.89 12.93
CA ASN A 373 18.47 -11.76 12.30
C ASN A 373 18.70 -10.45 13.10
N GLU A 374 18.75 -10.53 14.43
CA GLU A 374 19.09 -9.39 15.30
C GLU A 374 20.59 -9.04 15.33
N GLY A 375 21.45 -9.87 14.71
CA GLY A 375 22.91 -9.71 14.74
C GLY A 375 23.58 -10.22 16.03
N ASN A 376 22.84 -10.89 16.91
CA ASN A 376 23.28 -11.46 18.19
C ASN A 376 23.93 -12.85 18.02
N TYR A 377 25.02 -12.93 17.26
CA TYR A 377 25.65 -14.22 16.89
C TYR A 377 26.15 -15.08 18.06
N ARG A 378 26.46 -14.48 19.22
CA ARG A 378 26.88 -15.22 20.43
C ARG A 378 25.73 -16.01 21.03
N GLU A 379 24.55 -15.41 21.04
CA GLU A 379 23.34 -16.03 21.56
C GLU A 379 22.82 -17.08 20.58
N ALA A 380 22.90 -16.78 19.27
CA ALA A 380 22.62 -17.76 18.22
C ALA A 380 23.50 -19.02 18.34
N GLU A 381 24.80 -18.87 18.66
CA GLU A 381 25.73 -19.98 18.90
C GLU A 381 25.37 -20.78 20.15
N LYS A 382 24.87 -20.11 21.20
CA LYS A 382 24.40 -20.78 22.42
C LYS A 382 23.18 -21.65 22.14
N TYR A 383 22.10 -21.06 21.58
CA TYR A 383 20.87 -21.81 21.30
C TYR A 383 21.09 -22.96 20.33
N ALA A 384 21.86 -22.76 19.26
CA ALA A 384 22.16 -23.84 18.32
C ALA A 384 22.96 -24.99 18.95
N LYS A 385 23.84 -24.71 19.93
CA LYS A 385 24.54 -25.76 20.68
C LYS A 385 23.62 -26.49 21.65
N ASP A 386 22.72 -25.77 22.31
CA ASP A 386 21.78 -26.33 23.27
C ASP A 386 20.82 -27.31 22.58
N GLY A 387 20.30 -26.95 21.39
CA GLY A 387 19.46 -27.84 20.59
C GLY A 387 20.18 -29.11 20.10
N VAL A 388 21.47 -28.99 19.72
CA VAL A 388 22.31 -30.16 19.34
C VAL A 388 22.69 -31.01 20.54
N ALA A 389 22.80 -30.43 21.74
CA ALA A 389 23.13 -31.17 22.96
C ALA A 389 22.00 -32.10 23.38
N SER A 390 20.74 -31.68 23.18
CA SER A 390 19.53 -32.47 23.45
C SER A 390 19.41 -33.67 22.52
N ASN A 391 19.54 -33.46 21.20
CA ASN A 391 19.59 -34.54 20.22
C ASN A 391 20.78 -34.38 19.26
N LYS A 392 21.84 -35.13 19.55
CA LYS A 392 23.11 -35.10 18.79
C LYS A 392 22.97 -35.55 17.34
N ASN A 393 21.90 -36.26 16.99
CA ASN A 393 21.62 -36.75 15.65
C ASN A 393 20.46 -36.00 14.97
N ASN A 394 20.00 -34.87 15.52
CA ASN A 394 19.02 -34.05 14.81
C ASN A 394 19.73 -33.28 13.67
N ALA A 395 19.43 -33.69 12.43
CA ALA A 395 20.01 -33.12 11.22
C ALA A 395 19.69 -31.62 11.07
N GLU A 396 18.50 -31.19 11.45
CA GLU A 396 18.06 -29.80 11.34
C GLU A 396 18.79 -28.90 12.35
N ALA A 397 18.94 -29.34 13.59
CA ALA A 397 19.68 -28.62 14.62
C ALA A 397 21.17 -28.49 14.28
N LEU A 398 21.78 -29.56 13.73
CA LEU A 398 23.15 -29.55 13.22
C LEU A 398 23.31 -28.61 12.01
N ALA A 399 22.32 -28.58 11.11
CA ALA A 399 22.31 -27.67 9.97
C ALA A 399 22.26 -26.20 10.43
N GLN A 400 21.41 -25.86 11.41
CA GLN A 400 21.39 -24.51 11.97
C GLN A 400 22.70 -24.13 12.67
N LEU A 401 23.31 -25.04 13.43
CA LEU A 401 24.63 -24.79 14.03
C LEU A 401 25.70 -24.53 12.96
N ALA A 402 25.64 -25.23 11.81
CA ALA A 402 26.52 -24.99 10.68
C ALA A 402 26.30 -23.58 10.07
N ARG A 403 25.04 -23.14 9.93
CA ARG A 403 24.68 -21.77 9.49
C ARG A 403 25.19 -20.70 10.45
N VAL A 404 25.07 -20.91 11.76
CA VAL A 404 25.64 -19.98 12.76
C VAL A 404 27.15 -19.89 12.64
N TYR A 405 27.85 -21.02 12.43
CA TYR A 405 29.30 -20.98 12.20
C TYR A 405 29.68 -20.29 10.90
N MET A 406 28.86 -20.37 9.85
CA MET A 406 29.04 -19.55 8.64
C MET A 406 28.89 -18.06 8.93
N ALA A 407 27.84 -17.66 9.65
CA ALA A 407 27.61 -16.26 10.04
C ALA A 407 28.77 -15.70 10.89
N LEU A 408 29.36 -16.53 11.76
CA LEU A 408 30.57 -16.22 12.54
C LEU A 408 31.88 -16.29 11.74
N ARG A 409 31.83 -16.54 10.43
CA ARG A 409 32.98 -16.74 9.51
C ARG A 409 33.93 -17.88 9.92
N ARG A 410 33.43 -18.89 10.62
CA ARG A 410 34.17 -20.11 11.03
C ARG A 410 33.95 -21.24 10.02
N THR A 411 34.37 -21.04 8.77
CA THR A 411 34.07 -21.91 7.62
C THR A 411 34.47 -23.38 7.79
N SER A 412 35.60 -23.68 8.43
CA SER A 412 36.03 -25.06 8.68
C SER A 412 35.14 -25.81 9.67
N LYS A 413 34.63 -25.11 10.71
CA LYS A 413 33.65 -25.66 11.65
C LYS A 413 32.28 -25.79 11.02
N ALA A 414 31.88 -24.86 10.16
CA ALA A 414 30.64 -24.94 9.40
C ALA A 414 30.61 -26.17 8.49
N ALA A 415 31.63 -26.36 7.63
CA ALA A 415 31.71 -27.50 6.71
C ALA A 415 31.72 -28.85 7.42
N SER A 416 32.48 -28.98 8.52
CA SER A 416 32.49 -30.21 9.32
C SER A 416 31.17 -30.49 10.06
N THR A 417 30.44 -29.45 10.46
CA THR A 417 29.13 -29.59 11.12
C THR A 417 28.03 -29.92 10.11
N ALA A 418 28.07 -29.34 8.91
CA ALA A 418 27.15 -29.67 7.81
C ALA A 418 27.31 -31.12 7.35
N LYS A 419 28.55 -31.63 7.22
CA LYS A 419 28.80 -33.06 6.97
C LYS A 419 28.18 -33.95 8.06
N LYS A 420 28.23 -33.53 9.32
CA LYS A 420 27.58 -34.26 10.42
C LYS A 420 26.05 -34.24 10.29
N ALA A 421 25.46 -33.11 9.90
CA ALA A 421 24.02 -33.00 9.67
C ALA A 421 23.53 -34.01 8.62
N VAL A 422 24.20 -34.08 7.46
CA VAL A 422 23.87 -35.03 6.39
C VAL A 422 24.19 -36.48 6.76
N SER A 423 25.20 -36.71 7.60
CA SER A 423 25.46 -38.06 8.13
C SER A 423 24.38 -38.54 9.10
N ALA A 424 23.70 -37.61 9.77
CA ALA A 424 22.63 -37.90 10.73
C ALA A 424 21.33 -38.24 10.00
N ASP A 425 21.00 -37.49 8.94
CA ASP A 425 19.94 -37.86 7.99
C ASP A 425 20.37 -37.54 6.56
N ARG A 426 20.55 -38.59 5.77
CA ARG A 426 20.97 -38.49 4.36
C ARG A 426 19.87 -38.01 3.43
N ARG A 427 18.61 -38.06 3.86
CA ARG A 427 17.44 -37.59 3.10
C ARG A 427 16.94 -36.24 3.59
N SER A 428 17.62 -35.59 4.54
CA SER A 428 17.23 -34.26 5.01
C SER A 428 17.59 -33.19 3.97
N ILE A 429 16.57 -32.65 3.31
CA ILE A 429 16.71 -31.54 2.34
C ILE A 429 17.37 -30.33 3.01
N VAL A 430 16.99 -30.00 4.25
CA VAL A 430 17.54 -28.86 4.99
C VAL A 430 19.04 -29.02 5.26
N ALA A 431 19.50 -30.22 5.61
CA ALA A 431 20.91 -30.51 5.84
C ALA A 431 21.72 -30.45 4.53
N LEU A 432 21.19 -31.05 3.45
CA LEU A 432 21.82 -31.04 2.12
C LEU A 432 21.90 -29.63 1.55
N MET A 433 20.82 -28.84 1.62
CA MET A 433 20.81 -27.44 1.16
C MET A 433 21.78 -26.56 1.95
N THR A 434 21.88 -26.78 3.26
CA THR A 434 22.88 -26.07 4.08
C THR A 434 24.31 -26.44 3.67
N GLN A 435 24.54 -27.69 3.27
CA GLN A 435 25.83 -28.13 2.75
C GLN A 435 26.14 -27.50 1.39
N VAL A 436 25.15 -27.38 0.49
CA VAL A 436 25.25 -26.64 -0.79
C VAL A 436 25.67 -25.18 -0.54
N ASP A 437 24.99 -24.48 0.37
CA ASP A 437 25.29 -23.08 0.68
C ASP A 437 26.71 -22.90 1.21
N ILE A 438 27.16 -23.80 2.11
CA ILE A 438 28.51 -23.75 2.67
C ILE A 438 29.56 -23.98 1.59
N TYR A 439 29.38 -24.98 0.72
CA TYR A 439 30.36 -25.27 -0.33
C TYR A 439 30.47 -24.17 -1.37
N ARG A 440 29.34 -23.55 -1.75
CA ARG A 440 29.33 -22.39 -2.65
C ARG A 440 30.11 -21.21 -2.07
N GLU A 441 29.91 -20.90 -0.80
CA GLU A 441 30.62 -19.83 -0.10
C GLU A 441 32.12 -20.13 0.11
N THR A 442 32.48 -21.41 0.28
CA THR A 442 33.90 -21.81 0.36
C THR A 442 34.58 -21.97 -1.00
N GLY A 443 33.82 -21.92 -2.10
CA GLY A 443 34.32 -22.10 -3.47
C GLY A 443 34.59 -23.55 -3.87
N ASP A 444 34.08 -24.53 -3.12
CA ASP A 444 34.22 -25.98 -3.41
C ASP A 444 33.08 -26.42 -4.33
N LEU A 445 33.20 -26.09 -5.62
CA LEU A 445 32.12 -26.21 -6.59
C LEU A 445 31.75 -27.68 -6.89
N ASP A 446 32.71 -28.59 -6.85
CA ASP A 446 32.49 -30.01 -7.14
C ASP A 446 31.59 -30.66 -6.07
N HIS A 447 31.90 -30.44 -4.78
CA HIS A 447 31.07 -30.94 -3.70
C HIS A 447 29.71 -30.21 -3.60
N ALA A 448 29.62 -28.96 -4.08
CA ALA A 448 28.35 -28.26 -4.20
C ALA A 448 27.44 -28.89 -5.26
N VAL A 449 27.99 -29.28 -6.42
CA VAL A 449 27.27 -30.00 -7.48
C VAL A 449 26.77 -31.36 -6.99
N GLU A 450 27.63 -32.14 -6.33
CA GLU A 450 27.25 -33.42 -5.73
C GLU A 450 26.13 -33.26 -4.69
N ALA A 451 26.22 -32.25 -3.83
CA ALA A 451 25.19 -31.96 -2.83
C ALA A 451 23.86 -31.53 -3.49
N CYS A 452 23.88 -30.75 -4.58
CA CYS A 452 22.65 -30.39 -5.31
C CYS A 452 22.00 -31.61 -5.96
N ARG A 453 22.78 -32.53 -6.54
CA ARG A 453 22.27 -33.80 -7.09
C ARG A 453 21.65 -34.66 -5.99
N ALA A 454 22.29 -34.73 -4.82
CA ALA A 454 21.73 -35.43 -3.68
C ALA A 454 20.39 -34.82 -3.19
N VAL A 455 20.21 -33.49 -3.29
CA VAL A 455 18.89 -32.86 -3.04
C VAL A 455 17.87 -33.32 -4.07
N LEU A 456 18.21 -33.30 -5.36
CA LEU A 456 17.29 -33.68 -6.46
C LEU A 456 16.98 -35.18 -6.51
N GLU A 457 17.86 -36.04 -5.96
CA GLU A 457 17.55 -37.46 -5.74
C GLU A 457 16.47 -37.67 -4.67
N VAL A 458 16.40 -36.78 -3.68
CA VAL A 458 15.42 -36.83 -2.59
C VAL A 458 14.12 -36.11 -2.99
N ASP A 459 14.25 -34.94 -3.62
CA ASP A 459 13.15 -34.10 -4.08
C ASP A 459 13.41 -33.63 -5.52
N PRO A 460 12.94 -34.40 -6.52
CA PRO A 460 13.11 -34.05 -7.93
C PRO A 460 12.43 -32.73 -8.34
N ALA A 461 11.49 -32.23 -7.56
CA ALA A 461 10.76 -30.99 -7.83
C ALA A 461 11.43 -29.76 -7.18
N ASN A 462 12.57 -29.92 -6.52
CA ASN A 462 13.26 -28.84 -5.83
C ASN A 462 13.85 -27.81 -6.82
N THR A 463 13.10 -26.75 -7.10
CA THR A 463 13.48 -25.70 -8.06
C THR A 463 14.78 -25.00 -7.64
N GLN A 464 14.96 -24.74 -6.35
CA GLN A 464 16.14 -24.06 -5.82
C GLN A 464 17.44 -24.86 -6.08
N ALA A 465 17.43 -26.17 -5.78
CA ALA A 465 18.57 -27.02 -6.05
C ALA A 465 18.82 -27.21 -7.56
N ALA A 466 17.76 -27.31 -8.38
CA ALA A 466 17.86 -27.41 -9.83
C ALA A 466 18.49 -26.15 -10.46
N GLU A 467 18.08 -24.96 -10.02
CA GLU A 467 18.65 -23.69 -10.48
C GLU A 467 20.12 -23.54 -10.06
N ILE A 468 20.46 -23.88 -8.80
CA ILE A 468 21.84 -23.82 -8.32
C ILE A 468 22.72 -24.81 -9.10
N LEU A 469 22.24 -26.03 -9.34
CA LEU A 469 22.94 -27.04 -10.12
C LEU A 469 23.18 -26.57 -11.56
N ALA A 470 22.15 -26.06 -12.24
CA ALA A 470 22.27 -25.53 -13.60
C ALA A 470 23.31 -24.39 -13.67
N ASN A 471 23.32 -23.48 -12.69
CA ASN A 471 24.28 -22.40 -12.61
C ASN A 471 25.72 -22.87 -12.35
N LEU A 472 25.91 -23.93 -11.55
CA LEU A 472 27.23 -24.49 -11.23
C LEU A 472 27.77 -25.35 -12.37
N GLU A 473 26.92 -26.16 -13.02
CA GLU A 473 27.29 -26.95 -14.20
C GLU A 473 27.61 -26.04 -15.40
N MET A 474 26.89 -24.92 -15.57
CA MET A 474 27.26 -23.88 -16.54
C MET A 474 28.62 -23.22 -16.26
N LYS A 475 29.15 -23.24 -15.03
CA LYS A 475 30.50 -22.74 -14.74
C LYS A 475 31.58 -23.81 -14.89
N GLY A 476 31.29 -25.07 -14.60
CA GLY A 476 32.24 -26.20 -14.72
C GLY A 476 32.52 -26.65 -16.14
N VAL A 477 31.52 -26.60 -17.04
CA VAL A 477 31.70 -27.02 -18.43
C VAL A 477 32.63 -26.07 -19.22
N PHE A 478 32.75 -24.80 -18.82
CA PHE A 478 33.59 -23.82 -19.51
C PHE A 478 35.07 -23.79 -19.08
N SER A 479 35.49 -24.56 -18.07
CA SER A 479 36.94 -24.77 -17.85
C SER A 479 37.53 -25.77 -18.84
N ASP A 480 36.73 -26.71 -19.35
CA ASP A 480 37.17 -27.79 -20.24
C ASP A 480 36.84 -27.55 -21.72
N THR A 481 35.89 -26.66 -22.05
CA THR A 481 35.47 -26.40 -23.45
C THR A 481 36.16 -25.21 -24.12
N ALA A 482 37.10 -24.54 -23.44
CA ALA A 482 37.96 -23.54 -24.09
C ALA A 482 38.93 -24.14 -25.13
N ALA A 483 38.91 -25.47 -25.34
CA ALA A 483 39.77 -26.16 -26.29
C ALA A 483 39.07 -27.34 -27.00
N SER A 484 38.14 -27.09 -27.92
CA SER A 484 38.02 -27.87 -29.17
C SER A 484 36.86 -27.43 -30.07
N ASP A 485 37.18 -27.16 -31.34
CA ASP A 485 36.30 -26.77 -32.45
C ASP A 485 35.61 -27.98 -33.15
N GLU A 486 35.25 -29.07 -32.43
CA GLU A 486 34.59 -30.22 -33.08
C GLU A 486 33.15 -30.46 -32.57
N MET A 487 32.21 -30.43 -33.53
CA MET A 487 30.77 -30.62 -33.32
C MET A 487 30.47 -32.07 -32.86
N PRO A 488 29.67 -32.28 -31.81
CA PRO A 488 29.40 -33.61 -31.25
C PRO A 488 28.58 -34.51 -32.22
N LYS A 489 28.88 -35.81 -32.23
CA LYS A 489 28.14 -36.81 -33.03
C LYS A 489 26.70 -36.99 -32.52
N VAL A 490 25.72 -36.59 -33.33
CA VAL A 490 24.28 -36.77 -33.07
C VAL A 490 23.83 -38.16 -33.51
N VAL A 491 23.41 -39.02 -32.56
CA VAL A 491 23.02 -40.42 -32.82
C VAL A 491 21.49 -40.59 -32.90
N GLY A 492 20.70 -39.71 -32.26
CA GLY A 492 19.22 -39.75 -32.29
C GLY A 492 18.53 -38.37 -32.18
N ALA A 493 17.19 -38.36 -32.19
CA ALA A 493 16.38 -37.14 -32.10
C ALA A 493 16.52 -36.43 -30.74
N GLU A 494 16.65 -37.18 -29.64
CA GLU A 494 16.89 -36.62 -28.30
C GLU A 494 18.25 -35.92 -28.19
N ASP A 495 19.32 -36.51 -28.76
CA ASP A 495 20.63 -35.87 -28.83
C ASP A 495 20.58 -34.59 -29.69
N PHE A 496 19.77 -34.60 -30.74
CA PHE A 496 19.57 -33.43 -31.60
C PHE A 496 18.83 -32.31 -30.87
N VAL A 497 17.74 -32.63 -30.14
CA VAL A 497 16.99 -31.70 -29.28
C VAL A 497 17.89 -31.11 -28.21
N ARG A 498 18.73 -31.93 -27.55
CA ARG A 498 19.71 -31.45 -26.56
C ARG A 498 20.68 -30.45 -27.19
N LEU A 499 21.26 -30.78 -28.34
CA LEU A 499 22.19 -29.90 -29.06
C LEU A 499 21.57 -28.53 -29.41
N ILE A 500 20.39 -28.53 -30.04
CA ILE A 500 19.73 -27.28 -30.43
C ILE A 500 19.24 -26.48 -29.22
N SER A 501 18.86 -27.15 -28.11
CA SER A 501 18.51 -26.48 -26.86
C SER A 501 19.72 -25.78 -26.22
N THR A 502 20.91 -26.41 -26.26
CA THR A 502 22.15 -25.79 -25.77
C THR A 502 22.51 -24.55 -26.59
N LEU A 503 22.44 -24.64 -27.92
CA LEU A 503 22.72 -23.51 -28.79
C LEU A 503 21.71 -22.35 -28.60
N MET A 504 20.45 -22.66 -28.28
CA MET A 504 19.46 -21.66 -27.88
C MET A 504 19.87 -20.92 -26.60
N THR A 505 20.35 -21.64 -25.57
CA THR A 505 20.79 -21.01 -24.31
C THR A 505 22.06 -20.16 -24.47
N GLU A 506 22.92 -20.48 -25.43
CA GLU A 506 24.11 -19.68 -25.79
C GLU A 506 23.77 -18.43 -26.63
N GLY A 507 22.51 -18.25 -27.03
CA GLY A 507 22.08 -17.16 -27.91
C GLY A 507 22.49 -17.32 -29.38
N LYS A 508 22.91 -18.53 -29.79
CA LYS A 508 23.34 -18.84 -31.17
C LYS A 508 22.14 -19.22 -32.05
N TYR A 509 21.16 -18.31 -32.14
CA TYR A 509 19.87 -18.57 -32.79
C TYR A 509 20.00 -18.88 -34.29
N THR A 510 20.97 -18.27 -34.99
CA THR A 510 21.24 -18.51 -36.42
C THR A 510 21.73 -19.93 -36.70
N GLU A 511 22.54 -20.50 -35.81
CA GLU A 511 23.03 -21.87 -35.93
C GLU A 511 21.92 -22.88 -35.66
N VAL A 512 21.01 -22.58 -34.72
CA VAL A 512 19.83 -23.39 -34.42
C VAL A 512 18.88 -23.46 -35.62
N GLU A 513 18.54 -22.32 -36.23
CA GLU A 513 17.66 -22.27 -37.41
C GLU A 513 18.25 -23.09 -38.56
N LYS A 514 19.54 -22.88 -38.85
CA LYS A 514 20.26 -23.60 -39.90
C LYS A 514 20.32 -25.10 -39.64
N LEU A 515 20.67 -25.53 -38.43
CA LEU A 515 20.74 -26.94 -38.05
C LEU A 515 19.37 -27.63 -38.15
N CYS A 516 18.32 -26.97 -37.67
CA CYS A 516 16.95 -27.48 -37.77
C CYS A 516 16.51 -27.62 -39.23
N LYS A 517 16.88 -26.67 -40.08
CA LYS A 517 16.57 -26.68 -41.52
C LYS A 517 17.33 -27.77 -42.28
N ASP A 518 18.63 -27.89 -42.05
CA ASP A 518 19.48 -28.89 -42.72
C ASP A 518 19.05 -30.33 -42.36
N ASN A 519 18.49 -30.53 -41.15
CA ASN A 519 18.04 -31.82 -40.66
C ASN A 519 16.51 -31.99 -40.65
N ASP A 520 15.75 -31.10 -41.30
CA ASP A 520 14.28 -31.11 -41.31
C ASP A 520 13.71 -32.42 -41.91
N HIS A 521 14.39 -32.97 -42.93
CA HIS A 521 14.05 -34.25 -43.53
C HIS A 521 14.13 -35.45 -42.56
N LYS A 522 14.91 -35.33 -41.48
CA LYS A 522 15.18 -36.42 -40.53
C LYS A 522 14.49 -36.19 -39.17
N TYR A 523 14.50 -34.96 -38.67
CA TYR A 523 13.98 -34.61 -37.34
C TYR A 523 12.86 -33.56 -37.40
N GLY A 524 12.48 -33.06 -38.58
CA GLY A 524 11.42 -32.06 -38.74
C GLY A 524 10.00 -32.58 -38.48
N GLY A 525 9.84 -33.89 -38.21
CA GLY A 525 8.60 -34.47 -37.67
C GLY A 525 8.52 -34.44 -36.14
N ASP A 526 9.62 -34.06 -35.47
CA ASP A 526 9.69 -33.98 -34.02
C ASP A 526 9.12 -32.65 -33.51
N LYS A 527 8.30 -32.75 -32.46
CA LYS A 527 7.54 -31.65 -31.89
C LYS A 527 8.44 -30.64 -31.17
N ASP A 528 9.47 -31.11 -30.47
CA ASP A 528 10.40 -30.27 -29.72
C ASP A 528 11.37 -29.56 -30.65
N VAL A 529 11.77 -30.22 -31.74
CA VAL A 529 12.57 -29.59 -32.81
C VAL A 529 11.84 -28.41 -33.43
N ARG A 530 10.54 -28.54 -33.72
CA ARG A 530 9.72 -27.44 -34.28
C ARG A 530 9.50 -26.30 -33.29
N ARG A 531 9.25 -26.62 -32.02
CA ARG A 531 9.10 -25.63 -30.95
C ARG A 531 10.40 -24.82 -30.76
N ILE A 532 11.53 -25.51 -30.68
CA ILE A 532 12.86 -24.88 -30.50
C ILE A 532 13.24 -24.05 -31.73
N ARG A 533 12.95 -24.53 -32.95
CA ARG A 533 13.14 -23.75 -34.17
C ARG A 533 12.30 -22.46 -34.16
N GLY A 534 11.04 -22.55 -33.76
CA GLY A 534 10.17 -21.37 -33.62
C GLY A 534 10.70 -20.35 -32.60
N ASN A 535 11.23 -20.81 -31.46
CA ASN A 535 11.88 -19.94 -30.48
C ASN A 535 13.13 -19.24 -31.05
N ALA A 536 13.95 -19.95 -31.83
CA ALA A 536 15.13 -19.38 -32.49
C ALA A 536 14.74 -18.30 -33.52
N GLU A 537 13.76 -18.60 -34.37
CA GLU A 537 13.23 -17.67 -35.38
C GLU A 537 12.62 -16.42 -34.71
N PHE A 538 11.93 -16.59 -33.57
CA PHE A 538 11.39 -15.48 -32.79
C PHE A 538 12.50 -14.58 -32.23
N ALA A 539 13.55 -15.18 -31.66
CA ALA A 539 14.72 -14.46 -31.15
C ALA A 539 15.50 -13.72 -32.26
N LEU A 540 15.46 -14.23 -33.49
CA LEU A 540 16.04 -13.57 -34.68
C LEU A 540 15.17 -12.43 -35.24
N GLY A 541 13.96 -12.23 -34.71
CA GLY A 541 13.00 -11.24 -35.22
C GLY A 541 12.25 -11.69 -36.47
N GLU A 542 12.37 -12.96 -36.87
CA GLU A 542 11.68 -13.53 -38.03
C GLU A 542 10.27 -14.02 -37.66
N TYR A 543 9.43 -13.11 -37.16
CA TYR A 543 8.16 -13.44 -36.49
C TYR A 543 7.17 -14.27 -37.33
N LEU A 544 7.10 -14.05 -38.65
CA LEU A 544 6.23 -14.83 -39.54
C LEU A 544 6.67 -16.29 -39.66
N LYS A 545 7.99 -16.56 -39.71
CA LYS A 545 8.51 -17.93 -39.74
C LYS A 545 8.30 -18.60 -38.39
N ALA A 546 8.56 -17.88 -37.30
CA ALA A 546 8.33 -18.36 -35.94
C ALA A 546 6.87 -18.80 -35.75
N SER A 547 5.90 -17.98 -36.19
CA SER A 547 4.49 -18.32 -36.16
C SER A 547 4.17 -19.62 -36.93
N ALA A 548 4.73 -19.78 -38.14
CA ALA A 548 4.57 -20.99 -38.93
C ALA A 548 5.18 -22.23 -38.24
N SER A 549 6.37 -22.09 -37.65
CA SER A 549 7.04 -23.15 -36.90
C SER A 549 6.23 -23.54 -35.64
N PHE A 550 5.70 -22.57 -34.89
CA PHE A 550 4.80 -22.85 -33.76
C PHE A 550 3.46 -23.46 -34.19
N ALA A 551 2.86 -23.01 -35.29
CA ALA A 551 1.64 -23.63 -35.83
C ALA A 551 1.88 -25.09 -36.23
N SER A 552 3.05 -25.38 -36.79
CA SER A 552 3.47 -26.73 -37.15
C SER A 552 3.77 -27.62 -35.93
N ALA A 553 4.24 -27.03 -34.83
CA ALA A 553 4.42 -27.71 -33.54
C ALA A 553 3.06 -27.98 -32.87
N ALA A 554 2.16 -27.00 -32.86
CA ALA A 554 0.80 -27.12 -32.34
C ALA A 554 -0.05 -28.16 -33.08
N ALA A 555 0.22 -28.38 -34.38
CA ALA A 555 -0.41 -29.46 -35.14
C ALA A 555 -0.04 -30.86 -34.63
N LEU A 556 1.17 -31.01 -34.05
CA LEU A 556 1.67 -32.26 -33.46
C LEU A 556 1.32 -32.37 -31.97
N MET A 557 1.27 -31.25 -31.27
CA MET A 557 0.91 -31.11 -29.84
C MET A 557 -0.32 -30.22 -29.71
N LYS A 558 -1.50 -30.78 -29.98
CA LYS A 558 -2.74 -29.99 -30.01
C LYS A 558 -3.15 -29.46 -28.64
N ASP A 559 -2.73 -30.15 -27.58
CA ASP A 559 -3.15 -29.88 -26.19
C ASP A 559 -2.11 -29.07 -25.40
N ASP A 560 -1.02 -28.61 -26.05
CA ASP A 560 0.03 -27.83 -25.39
C ASP A 560 -0.27 -26.32 -25.49
N ALA A 561 -0.72 -25.75 -24.37
CA ALA A 561 -1.09 -24.35 -24.26
C ALA A 561 0.08 -23.38 -24.49
N GLU A 562 1.32 -23.79 -24.17
CA GLU A 562 2.51 -22.94 -24.27
C GLU A 562 2.90 -22.66 -25.73
N ILE A 563 2.71 -23.65 -26.60
CA ILE A 563 2.97 -23.51 -28.04
C ILE A 563 1.97 -22.53 -28.67
N TRP A 564 0.69 -22.61 -28.29
CA TRP A 564 -0.33 -21.66 -28.75
C TRP A 564 -0.07 -20.24 -28.24
N HIS A 565 0.43 -20.09 -27.01
CA HIS A 565 0.85 -18.79 -26.48
C HIS A 565 2.07 -18.23 -27.21
N SER A 566 3.09 -19.06 -27.46
CA SER A 566 4.29 -18.70 -28.23
C SER A 566 3.95 -18.30 -29.68
N LYS A 567 3.00 -19.00 -30.31
CA LYS A 567 2.44 -18.60 -31.61
C LYS A 567 1.78 -17.22 -31.53
N GLY A 568 0.94 -16.99 -30.51
CA GLY A 568 0.27 -15.71 -30.31
C GLY A 568 1.24 -14.55 -30.13
N LEU A 569 2.34 -14.76 -29.41
CA LEU A 569 3.43 -13.77 -29.27
C LEU A 569 4.11 -13.47 -30.60
N ALA A 570 4.36 -14.48 -31.42
CA ALA A 570 4.93 -14.31 -32.76
C ALA A 570 3.99 -13.50 -33.67
N ASP A 571 2.70 -13.83 -33.67
CA ASP A 571 1.68 -13.10 -34.45
C ASP A 571 1.50 -11.65 -33.98
N GLU A 572 1.52 -11.43 -32.66
CA GLU A 572 1.46 -10.09 -32.06
C GLU A 572 2.64 -9.22 -32.51
N LYS A 573 3.85 -9.78 -32.51
CA LYS A 573 5.07 -9.07 -32.94
C LYS A 573 5.12 -8.85 -34.45
N PHE A 574 4.54 -9.76 -35.22
CA PHE A 574 4.36 -9.60 -36.66
C PHE A 574 3.31 -8.52 -37.00
N GLY A 575 2.33 -8.30 -36.12
CA GLY A 575 1.25 -7.32 -36.30
C GLY A 575 -0.08 -7.94 -36.77
N ASP A 576 -0.20 -9.27 -36.79
CA ASP A 576 -1.46 -9.96 -37.09
C ASP A 576 -2.24 -10.18 -35.78
N PHE A 577 -2.97 -9.14 -35.37
CA PHE A 577 -3.71 -9.15 -34.11
C PHE A 577 -4.88 -10.15 -34.08
N ASP A 578 -5.43 -10.52 -35.23
CA ASP A 578 -6.54 -11.48 -35.31
C ASP A 578 -6.03 -12.92 -35.10
N SER A 579 -4.93 -13.28 -35.76
CA SER A 579 -4.28 -14.58 -35.53
C SER A 579 -3.71 -14.70 -34.11
N ALA A 580 -3.19 -13.60 -33.54
CA ALA A 580 -2.72 -13.55 -32.16
C ALA A 580 -3.85 -13.79 -31.15
N GLU A 581 -5.00 -13.13 -31.33
CA GLU A 581 -6.17 -13.32 -30.46
C GLU A 581 -6.69 -14.76 -30.53
N GLU A 582 -6.76 -15.37 -31.72
CA GLU A 582 -7.15 -16.78 -31.87
C GLU A 582 -6.18 -17.73 -31.15
N ALA A 583 -4.87 -17.50 -31.29
CA ALA A 583 -3.84 -18.31 -30.68
C ALA A 583 -3.85 -18.18 -29.14
N TYR A 584 -3.98 -16.96 -28.60
CA TYR A 584 -4.14 -16.75 -27.17
C TYR A 584 -5.47 -17.32 -26.64
N GLY A 585 -6.57 -17.22 -27.40
CA GLY A 585 -7.84 -17.84 -27.07
C GLY A 585 -7.73 -19.37 -26.95
N LYS A 586 -6.99 -20.02 -27.85
CA LYS A 586 -6.69 -21.46 -27.78
C LYS A 586 -5.81 -21.81 -26.58
N ALA A 587 -4.77 -21.03 -26.30
CA ALA A 587 -3.94 -21.23 -25.10
C ALA A 587 -4.77 -21.14 -23.80
N ILE A 588 -5.68 -20.16 -23.71
CA ILE A 588 -6.61 -20.01 -22.58
C ILE A 588 -7.56 -21.20 -22.47
N LEU A 589 -8.09 -21.70 -23.60
CA LEU A 589 -9.03 -22.82 -23.59
C LEU A 589 -8.37 -24.13 -23.15
N LEU A 590 -7.09 -24.31 -23.47
CA LEU A 590 -6.29 -25.47 -23.06
C LEU A 590 -5.81 -25.38 -21.60
N ASN A 591 -5.46 -24.18 -21.13
CA ASN A 591 -5.13 -23.94 -19.73
C ASN A 591 -5.65 -22.57 -19.28
N MET A 592 -6.83 -22.57 -18.69
CA MET A 592 -7.50 -21.35 -18.25
C MET A 592 -6.96 -20.78 -16.94
N TYR A 593 -6.06 -21.49 -16.26
CA TYR A 593 -5.54 -21.12 -14.94
C TYR A 593 -4.18 -20.41 -15.00
N ASN A 594 -3.56 -20.32 -16.17
CA ASN A 594 -2.32 -19.57 -16.33
C ASN A 594 -2.61 -18.06 -16.55
N PRO A 595 -2.23 -17.16 -15.61
CA PRO A 595 -2.51 -15.73 -15.72
C PRO A 595 -1.81 -15.06 -16.91
N ALA A 596 -0.66 -15.58 -17.36
CA ALA A 596 0.11 -15.00 -18.47
C ALA A 596 -0.70 -14.99 -19.79
N TYR A 597 -1.53 -16.01 -20.03
CA TYR A 597 -2.33 -16.10 -21.24
C TYR A 597 -3.46 -15.07 -21.26
N TRP A 598 -4.09 -14.85 -20.09
CA TRP A 598 -5.10 -13.81 -19.92
C TRP A 598 -4.52 -12.40 -20.05
N ILE A 599 -3.29 -12.17 -19.56
CA ILE A 599 -2.56 -10.91 -19.75
C ILE A 599 -2.28 -10.67 -21.23
N SER A 600 -1.71 -11.65 -21.94
CA SER A 600 -1.43 -11.54 -23.38
C SER A 600 -2.69 -11.28 -24.21
N ASN A 601 -3.78 -11.98 -23.91
CA ASN A 601 -5.08 -11.73 -24.54
C ASN A 601 -5.62 -10.32 -24.24
N GLY A 602 -5.48 -9.84 -22.99
CA GLY A 602 -5.85 -8.49 -22.59
C GLY A 602 -5.06 -7.42 -23.34
N CYS A 603 -3.74 -7.61 -23.51
CA CYS A 603 -2.88 -6.71 -24.27
C CYS A 603 -3.26 -6.63 -25.76
N ILE A 604 -3.65 -7.73 -26.39
CA ILE A 604 -4.11 -7.71 -27.78
C ILE A 604 -5.45 -6.98 -27.92
N LYS A 605 -6.39 -7.24 -27.02
CA LYS A 605 -7.68 -6.55 -27.01
C LYS A 605 -7.52 -5.05 -26.78
N GLU A 606 -6.60 -4.66 -25.91
CA GLU A 606 -6.19 -3.27 -25.71
C GLU A 606 -5.66 -2.65 -27.01
N LYS A 607 -4.75 -3.33 -27.72
CA LYS A 607 -4.20 -2.87 -29.02
C LYS A 607 -5.25 -2.78 -30.13
N LYS A 608 -6.27 -3.65 -30.10
CA LYS A 608 -7.42 -3.60 -31.02
C LYS A 608 -8.45 -2.52 -30.64
N GLY A 609 -8.27 -1.83 -29.51
CA GLY A 609 -9.17 -0.79 -29.01
C GLY A 609 -10.38 -1.30 -28.22
N ASP A 610 -10.50 -2.60 -27.97
CA ASP A 610 -11.55 -3.18 -27.13
C ASP A 610 -11.13 -3.16 -25.65
N TYR A 611 -11.20 -1.97 -25.05
CA TYR A 611 -10.85 -1.76 -23.65
C TYR A 611 -11.73 -2.55 -22.68
N VAL A 612 -12.99 -2.84 -23.04
CA VAL A 612 -13.91 -3.60 -22.17
C VAL A 612 -13.48 -5.06 -22.09
N ALA A 613 -13.20 -5.68 -23.23
CA ALA A 613 -12.72 -7.06 -23.26
C ALA A 613 -11.28 -7.20 -22.72
N ALA A 614 -10.45 -6.16 -22.88
CA ALA A 614 -9.13 -6.08 -22.26
C ALA A 614 -9.23 -6.10 -20.72
N VAL A 615 -10.07 -5.23 -20.14
CA VAL A 615 -10.29 -5.19 -18.68
C VAL A 615 -10.85 -6.50 -18.15
N LYS A 616 -11.76 -7.17 -18.87
CA LYS A 616 -12.24 -8.52 -18.49
C LYS A 616 -11.10 -9.54 -18.45
N SER A 617 -10.20 -9.50 -19.43
CA SER A 617 -9.06 -10.42 -19.49
C SER A 617 -8.05 -10.12 -18.38
N PHE A 618 -7.78 -8.84 -18.09
CA PHE A 618 -6.94 -8.45 -16.95
C PHE A 618 -7.57 -8.77 -15.60
N ASN A 619 -8.88 -8.63 -15.43
CA ASN A 619 -9.57 -9.06 -14.21
C ASN A 619 -9.40 -10.55 -13.99
N ARG A 620 -9.54 -11.36 -15.05
CA ARG A 620 -9.33 -12.80 -14.93
C ARG A 620 -7.88 -13.14 -14.60
N ALA A 621 -6.91 -12.42 -15.14
CA ALA A 621 -5.51 -12.56 -14.75
C ALA A 621 -5.28 -12.19 -13.27
N ILE A 622 -5.91 -11.12 -12.77
CA ILE A 622 -5.82 -10.68 -11.37
C ILE A 622 -6.53 -11.66 -10.42
N GLU A 623 -7.63 -12.29 -10.84
CA GLU A 623 -8.30 -13.34 -10.07
C GLU A 623 -7.41 -14.58 -9.90
N LEU A 624 -6.60 -14.90 -10.91
CA LEU A 624 -5.68 -16.04 -10.90
C LEU A 624 -4.36 -15.73 -10.20
N ASP A 625 -3.86 -14.51 -10.34
CA ASP A 625 -2.66 -13.99 -9.68
C ASP A 625 -2.92 -12.57 -9.14
N PRO A 626 -3.40 -12.44 -7.89
CA PRO A 626 -3.64 -11.16 -7.25
C PRO A 626 -2.38 -10.30 -7.10
N ALA A 627 -1.18 -10.90 -7.16
CA ALA A 627 0.10 -10.21 -7.07
C ALA A 627 0.63 -9.71 -8.42
N SER A 628 -0.14 -9.90 -9.52
CA SER A 628 0.28 -9.50 -10.87
C SER A 628 0.31 -7.97 -11.03
N SER A 629 1.46 -7.38 -10.67
CA SER A 629 1.69 -5.93 -10.79
C SER A 629 1.51 -5.43 -12.23
N TYR A 630 1.83 -6.26 -13.23
CA TYR A 630 1.63 -5.94 -14.65
C TYR A 630 0.16 -5.78 -15.04
N ALA A 631 -0.70 -6.72 -14.65
CA ALA A 631 -2.13 -6.67 -14.96
C ALA A 631 -2.80 -5.48 -14.26
N LEU A 632 -2.43 -5.20 -13.01
CA LEU A 632 -2.89 -4.05 -12.25
C LEU A 632 -2.47 -2.72 -12.90
N VAL A 633 -1.20 -2.59 -13.32
CA VAL A 633 -0.68 -1.39 -14.00
C VAL A 633 -1.38 -1.17 -15.35
N ARG A 634 -1.60 -2.23 -16.13
CA ARG A 634 -2.30 -2.10 -17.42
C ARG A 634 -3.76 -1.73 -17.26
N LYS A 635 -4.44 -2.33 -16.28
CA LYS A 635 -5.80 -1.93 -15.91
C LYS A 635 -5.84 -0.47 -15.45
N ALA A 636 -4.90 -0.03 -14.62
CA ALA A 636 -4.79 1.37 -14.22
C ALA A 636 -4.59 2.31 -15.41
N ALA A 637 -3.78 1.93 -16.40
CA ALA A 637 -3.57 2.72 -17.61
C ALA A 637 -4.86 2.88 -18.43
N ILE A 638 -5.65 1.81 -18.59
CA ILE A 638 -6.95 1.85 -19.29
C ILE A 638 -7.96 2.73 -18.53
N PHE A 639 -8.01 2.62 -17.20
CA PHE A 639 -8.89 3.47 -16.39
C PHE A 639 -8.48 4.94 -16.50
N ALA A 640 -7.17 5.22 -16.47
CA ALA A 640 -6.66 6.58 -16.65
C ALA A 640 -6.92 7.13 -18.07
N SER A 641 -6.87 6.32 -19.12
CA SER A 641 -7.23 6.77 -20.48
C SER A 641 -8.72 7.11 -20.60
N ASN A 642 -9.57 6.46 -19.79
CA ASN A 642 -11.00 6.77 -19.67
C ASN A 642 -11.29 7.91 -18.66
N GLY A 643 -10.26 8.59 -18.15
CA GLY A 643 -10.41 9.72 -17.21
C GLY A 643 -10.74 9.31 -15.76
N MET A 644 -10.79 8.01 -15.46
CA MET A 644 -11.02 7.48 -14.11
C MET A 644 -9.71 7.42 -13.32
N TYR A 645 -9.18 8.60 -12.96
CA TYR A 645 -7.86 8.71 -12.34
C TYR A 645 -7.79 8.18 -10.91
N SER A 646 -8.88 8.31 -10.12
CA SER A 646 -8.95 7.81 -8.74
C SER A 646 -8.79 6.28 -8.69
N GLU A 647 -9.56 5.57 -9.51
CA GLU A 647 -9.55 4.13 -9.61
C GLU A 647 -8.22 3.64 -10.17
N ALA A 648 -7.68 4.35 -11.17
CA ALA A 648 -6.35 4.07 -11.69
C ALA A 648 -5.26 4.18 -10.62
N LEU A 649 -5.30 5.20 -9.76
CA LEU A 649 -4.33 5.37 -8.68
C LEU A 649 -4.49 4.29 -7.60
N ASN A 650 -5.71 3.87 -7.26
CA ASN A 650 -5.94 2.75 -6.33
C ASN A 650 -5.32 1.44 -6.86
N PHE A 651 -5.51 1.13 -8.15
CA PHE A 651 -4.88 -0.05 -8.76
C PHE A 651 -3.35 0.04 -8.78
N LEU A 652 -2.79 1.24 -8.94
CA LEU A 652 -1.34 1.44 -8.83
C LEU A 652 -0.81 1.34 -7.41
N GLU A 653 -1.59 1.74 -6.40
CA GLU A 653 -1.24 1.53 -4.99
C GLU A 653 -1.21 0.04 -4.64
N LEU A 654 -2.17 -0.73 -5.14
CA LEU A 654 -2.14 -2.19 -5.03
C LEU A 654 -0.92 -2.78 -5.76
N ALA A 655 -0.62 -2.33 -6.98
CA ALA A 655 0.55 -2.79 -7.72
C ALA A 655 1.86 -2.43 -6.99
N GLU A 656 1.95 -1.24 -6.39
CA GLU A 656 3.10 -0.79 -5.60
C GLU A 656 3.27 -1.58 -4.30
N ALA A 657 2.16 -1.98 -3.65
CA ALA A 657 2.21 -2.85 -2.48
C ALA A 657 2.76 -4.24 -2.83
N THR A 658 2.40 -4.78 -4.01
CA THR A 658 2.88 -6.09 -4.48
C THR A 658 4.35 -6.06 -4.94
N ASP A 659 4.79 -4.99 -5.60
CA ASP A 659 6.13 -4.87 -6.17
C ASP A 659 6.72 -3.48 -5.87
N SER A 660 7.07 -3.27 -4.59
CA SER A 660 7.54 -1.98 -4.07
C SER A 660 8.89 -1.51 -4.65
N LYS A 661 9.64 -2.40 -5.30
CA LYS A 661 10.95 -2.10 -5.89
C LYS A 661 10.86 -1.66 -7.35
N ASN A 662 9.74 -1.92 -8.04
CA ASN A 662 9.59 -1.65 -9.46
C ASN A 662 9.34 -0.16 -9.76
N THR A 663 10.37 0.49 -10.29
CA THR A 663 10.36 1.91 -10.63
C THR A 663 9.38 2.25 -11.74
N ASN A 664 9.00 1.30 -12.61
CA ASN A 664 8.04 1.56 -13.69
C ASN A 664 6.64 1.86 -13.14
N ILE A 665 6.24 1.23 -12.04
CA ILE A 665 4.94 1.50 -11.38
C ILE A 665 4.90 2.95 -10.92
N GLN A 666 5.99 3.44 -10.32
CA GLN A 666 6.14 4.83 -9.88
C GLN A 666 6.11 5.82 -11.04
N ILE A 667 6.76 5.49 -12.16
CA ILE A 667 6.76 6.32 -13.37
C ILE A 667 5.34 6.43 -13.94
N VAL A 668 4.61 5.32 -14.03
CA VAL A 668 3.22 5.31 -14.50
C VAL A 668 2.32 6.09 -13.53
N LYS A 669 2.48 5.90 -12.22
CA LYS A 669 1.76 6.66 -11.18
C LYS A 669 2.02 8.16 -11.28
N MET A 670 3.27 8.57 -11.46
CA MET A 670 3.64 9.98 -11.67
C MET A 670 2.96 10.57 -12.91
N LYS A 671 2.95 9.84 -14.04
CA LYS A 671 2.28 10.27 -15.28
C LYS A 671 0.76 10.39 -15.09
N ILE A 672 0.14 9.45 -14.37
CA ILE A 672 -1.30 9.49 -14.08
C ILE A 672 -1.62 10.64 -13.12
N CYS A 673 -0.82 10.88 -12.06
CA CYS A 673 -0.98 12.03 -11.17
C CYS A 673 -0.90 13.36 -11.95
N LEU A 674 0.04 13.49 -12.90
CA LEU A 674 0.15 14.67 -13.75
C LEU A 674 -1.13 14.89 -14.59
N LYS A 675 -1.66 13.83 -15.22
CA LYS A 675 -2.93 13.89 -15.98
C LYS A 675 -4.14 14.19 -15.10
N ALA A 676 -4.13 13.70 -13.86
CA ALA A 676 -5.15 13.96 -12.86
C ALA A 676 -5.06 15.36 -12.21
N ALA A 677 -4.13 16.21 -12.66
CA ALA A 677 -3.81 17.52 -12.07
C ALA A 677 -3.39 17.46 -10.58
N ARG A 678 -2.97 16.27 -10.09
CA ARG A 678 -2.38 16.08 -8.76
C ARG A 678 -0.87 16.38 -8.82
N TYR A 679 -0.55 17.66 -9.03
CA TYR A 679 0.83 18.10 -9.28
C TYR A 679 1.76 17.90 -8.08
N THR A 680 1.26 18.07 -6.86
CA THR A 680 2.03 17.86 -5.61
C THR A 680 2.54 16.42 -5.49
N ASP A 681 1.66 15.44 -5.73
CA ASP A 681 2.00 14.02 -5.68
C ASP A 681 2.97 13.62 -6.79
N ALA A 682 2.74 14.15 -8.00
CA ALA A 682 3.66 13.95 -9.13
C ALA A 682 5.06 14.52 -8.83
N VAL A 683 5.16 15.69 -8.18
CA VAL A 683 6.43 16.27 -7.72
C VAL A 683 7.06 15.42 -6.61
N TYR A 684 6.29 14.92 -5.65
CA TYR A 684 6.81 14.06 -4.58
C TYR A 684 7.44 12.78 -5.14
N ILE A 685 6.71 12.06 -6.01
CA ILE A 685 7.19 10.85 -6.67
C ILE A 685 8.41 11.17 -7.55
N GLY A 686 8.33 12.25 -8.33
CA GLY A 686 9.43 12.70 -9.17
C GLY A 686 10.70 12.99 -8.36
N LYS A 687 10.63 13.67 -7.21
CA LYS A 687 11.80 13.89 -6.33
C LYS A 687 12.46 12.59 -5.87
N LYS A 688 11.67 11.54 -5.61
CA LYS A 688 12.19 10.21 -5.25
C LYS A 688 12.89 9.53 -6.44
N LEU A 689 12.31 9.61 -7.63
CA LEU A 689 12.86 9.04 -8.85
C LEU A 689 14.13 9.76 -9.35
N MET A 690 14.19 11.09 -9.20
CA MET A 690 15.33 11.91 -9.61
C MET A 690 16.65 11.57 -8.87
N LYS A 691 16.60 10.80 -7.78
CA LYS A 691 17.79 10.31 -7.04
C LYS A 691 18.44 9.07 -7.68
N LYS A 692 17.75 8.38 -8.61
CA LYS A 692 18.16 7.08 -9.18
C LYS A 692 18.41 7.17 -10.69
N ASP A 693 19.23 8.12 -11.13
CA ASP A 693 19.57 8.40 -12.54
C ASP A 693 18.34 8.45 -13.49
N PRO A 694 17.59 9.56 -13.47
CA PRO A 694 16.28 9.65 -14.13
C PRO A 694 16.40 9.74 -15.66
N ASP A 695 15.52 9.03 -16.37
CA ASP A 695 15.39 9.13 -17.82
C ASP A 695 14.75 10.46 -18.26
N ALA A 696 14.93 10.82 -19.54
CA ALA A 696 14.39 12.06 -20.12
C ALA A 696 12.87 12.21 -19.92
N SER A 697 12.12 11.10 -20.02
CA SER A 697 10.66 11.07 -19.80
C SER A 697 10.30 11.39 -18.34
N THR A 698 11.03 10.86 -17.35
CA THR A 698 10.80 11.19 -15.93
C THR A 698 11.11 12.64 -15.63
N VAL A 699 12.25 13.16 -16.14
CA VAL A 699 12.64 14.55 -15.96
C VAL A 699 11.61 15.50 -16.57
N ALA A 700 11.16 15.24 -17.80
CA ALA A 700 10.14 16.03 -18.48
C ALA A 700 8.80 16.03 -17.71
N THR A 701 8.37 14.87 -17.20
CA THR A 701 7.14 14.74 -16.42
C THR A 701 7.23 15.48 -15.09
N TYR A 702 8.37 15.38 -14.40
CA TYR A 702 8.64 16.13 -13.18
C TYR A 702 8.65 17.64 -13.42
N ALA A 703 9.28 18.11 -14.50
CA ALA A 703 9.25 19.52 -14.86
C ALA A 703 7.83 20.02 -15.13
N ARG A 704 7.01 19.27 -15.89
CA ARG A 704 5.59 19.59 -16.12
C ARG A 704 4.75 19.60 -14.86
N ALA A 705 5.05 18.76 -13.87
CA ALA A 705 4.39 18.80 -12.58
C ALA A 705 4.72 20.11 -11.82
N ASN A 706 5.98 20.56 -11.86
CA ASN A 706 6.37 21.84 -11.26
C ASN A 706 5.79 23.06 -12.02
N LEU A 707 5.61 22.95 -13.36
CA LEU A 707 4.84 23.93 -14.13
C LEU A 707 3.39 24.03 -13.64
N GLY A 708 2.74 22.89 -13.38
CA GLY A 708 1.40 22.86 -12.79
C GLY A 708 1.31 23.52 -11.41
N LEU A 709 2.36 23.44 -10.62
CA LEU A 709 2.51 24.16 -9.33
C LEU A 709 2.94 25.62 -9.48
N LYS A 710 3.15 26.11 -10.71
CA LYS A 710 3.68 27.44 -11.04
C LYS A 710 5.09 27.72 -10.50
N ASP A 711 5.86 26.68 -10.19
CA ASP A 711 7.28 26.79 -9.85
C ASP A 711 8.12 26.78 -11.14
N TYR A 712 8.06 27.89 -11.88
CA TYR A 712 8.75 28.04 -13.16
C TYR A 712 10.28 28.04 -13.00
N GLY A 713 10.79 28.52 -11.86
CA GLY A 713 12.21 28.60 -11.58
C GLY A 713 12.84 27.22 -11.46
N LEU A 714 12.22 26.32 -10.68
CA LEU A 714 12.70 24.95 -10.55
C LEU A 714 12.53 24.17 -11.86
N ALA A 715 11.39 24.30 -12.52
CA ALA A 715 11.14 23.64 -13.81
C ALA A 715 12.19 24.03 -14.86
N LYS A 716 12.51 25.33 -14.97
CA LYS A 716 13.56 25.83 -15.86
C LYS A 716 14.93 25.23 -15.54
N LYS A 717 15.35 25.30 -14.28
CA LYS A 717 16.65 24.79 -13.82
C LYS A 717 16.83 23.29 -14.11
N VAL A 718 15.77 22.50 -13.89
CA VAL A 718 15.79 21.05 -14.14
C VAL A 718 15.90 20.75 -15.63
N LEU A 719 15.11 21.43 -16.47
CA LEU A 719 15.12 21.23 -17.92
C LEU A 719 16.43 21.70 -18.56
N GLU A 720 16.97 22.85 -18.18
CA GLU A 720 18.26 23.34 -18.71
C GLU A 720 19.41 22.40 -18.37
N LYS A 721 19.44 21.86 -17.15
CA LYS A 721 20.45 20.87 -16.75
C LYS A 721 20.33 19.58 -17.56
N ALA A 722 19.11 19.12 -17.83
CA ALA A 722 18.89 17.88 -18.58
C ALA A 722 19.19 18.05 -20.07
N LEU A 723 18.75 19.16 -20.67
CA LEU A 723 19.05 19.51 -22.07
C LEU A 723 20.54 19.81 -22.30
N ALA A 724 21.30 20.19 -21.27
CA ALA A 724 22.76 20.30 -21.38
C ALA A 724 23.44 18.94 -21.58
N ASN A 725 22.84 17.85 -21.07
CA ASN A 725 23.33 16.49 -21.23
C ASN A 725 22.77 15.82 -22.49
N ASP A 726 21.50 16.08 -22.82
CA ASP A 726 20.83 15.56 -24.02
C ASP A 726 20.05 16.67 -24.76
N PRO A 727 20.73 17.45 -25.64
CA PRO A 727 20.15 18.62 -26.28
C PRO A 727 19.03 18.34 -27.28
N ASP A 728 18.98 17.12 -27.83
CA ASP A 728 18.07 16.73 -28.91
C ASP A 728 16.94 15.79 -28.42
N SER A 729 16.75 15.66 -27.10
CA SER A 729 15.62 14.90 -26.54
C SER A 729 14.29 15.59 -26.84
N TYR A 730 13.43 14.90 -27.59
CA TYR A 730 12.09 15.38 -27.91
C TYR A 730 11.21 15.59 -26.65
N GLU A 731 11.27 14.68 -25.68
CA GLU A 731 10.47 14.78 -24.44
C GLU A 731 10.85 15.99 -23.60
N LEU A 732 12.16 16.29 -23.51
CA LEU A 732 12.66 17.45 -22.77
C LEU A 732 12.36 18.76 -23.51
N LEU A 733 12.56 18.80 -24.83
CA LEU A 733 12.26 19.97 -25.64
C LEU A 733 10.76 20.30 -25.62
N THR A 734 9.88 19.30 -25.68
CA THR A 734 8.43 19.53 -25.57
C THR A 734 8.04 20.09 -24.20
N ALA A 735 8.64 19.62 -23.11
CA ALA A 735 8.39 20.20 -21.77
C ALA A 735 8.96 21.62 -21.64
N TYR A 736 10.10 21.90 -22.29
CA TYR A 736 10.70 23.23 -22.30
C TYR A 736 9.91 24.23 -23.15
N LYS A 737 9.30 23.77 -24.24
CA LYS A 737 8.30 24.53 -25.00
C LYS A 737 7.10 24.87 -24.12
N ASP A 738 6.56 23.90 -23.36
CA ASP A 738 5.41 24.14 -22.47
C ASP A 738 5.73 25.20 -21.41
N LEU A 739 6.93 25.16 -20.82
CA LEU A 739 7.45 26.19 -19.91
C LEU A 739 7.52 27.56 -20.58
N ALA A 740 8.15 27.66 -21.74
CA ALA A 740 8.35 28.92 -22.46
C ALA A 740 7.03 29.60 -22.85
N ILE A 741 6.02 28.80 -23.23
CA ILE A 741 4.67 29.29 -23.51
C ILE A 741 4.02 29.85 -22.24
N GLN A 742 4.11 29.15 -21.11
CA GLN A 742 3.52 29.59 -19.84
C GLN A 742 4.20 30.83 -19.26
N THR A 743 5.52 30.97 -19.41
CA THR A 743 6.26 32.18 -18.99
C THR A 743 6.17 33.32 -20.00
N ALA A 744 5.40 33.14 -21.09
CA ALA A 744 5.25 34.08 -22.19
C ALA A 744 6.59 34.49 -22.86
N ASP A 745 7.61 33.63 -22.79
CA ASP A 745 8.91 33.85 -23.41
C ASP A 745 8.87 33.44 -24.89
N THR A 746 8.50 34.42 -25.72
CA THR A 746 8.28 34.23 -27.16
C THR A 746 9.56 33.88 -27.92
N GLU A 747 10.72 34.39 -27.51
CA GLU A 747 11.99 34.09 -28.18
C GLU A 747 12.45 32.66 -27.94
N THR A 748 12.37 32.17 -26.70
CA THR A 748 12.72 30.77 -26.41
C THR A 748 11.71 29.82 -27.03
N THR A 749 10.41 30.17 -27.04
CA THR A 749 9.38 29.37 -27.73
C THR A 749 9.75 29.12 -29.20
N VAL A 750 10.16 30.17 -29.94
CA VAL A 750 10.60 30.03 -31.35
C VAL A 750 11.82 29.13 -31.48
N LYS A 751 12.84 29.31 -30.62
CA LYS A 751 14.08 28.51 -30.66
C LYS A 751 13.79 27.02 -30.43
N VAL A 752 13.02 26.71 -29.39
CA VAL A 752 12.71 25.33 -28.98
C VAL A 752 11.79 24.66 -30.01
N CYS A 753 10.77 25.35 -30.51
CA CYS A 753 9.91 24.78 -31.55
C CYS A 753 10.70 24.48 -32.83
N ASN A 754 11.65 25.33 -33.22
CA ASN A 754 12.53 25.04 -34.37
C ASN A 754 13.44 23.83 -34.13
N GLN A 755 13.87 23.56 -32.89
CA GLN A 755 14.60 22.34 -32.56
C GLN A 755 13.70 21.10 -32.64
N ILE A 756 12.49 21.18 -32.06
CA ILE A 756 11.51 20.10 -32.15
C ILE A 756 11.21 19.76 -33.61
N LEU A 757 10.99 20.76 -34.47
CA LEU A 757 10.68 20.56 -35.88
C LEU A 757 11.87 20.07 -36.74
N LYS A 758 13.10 20.13 -36.23
CA LYS A 758 14.24 19.43 -36.85
C LYS A 758 14.18 17.92 -36.59
N ILE A 759 13.70 17.54 -35.41
CA ILE A 759 13.59 16.14 -34.98
C ILE A 759 12.32 15.52 -35.57
N GLU A 760 11.17 16.18 -35.35
CA GLU A 760 9.86 15.79 -35.88
C GLU A 760 9.27 16.90 -36.77
N PRO A 761 9.57 16.90 -38.08
CA PRO A 761 9.09 17.92 -39.01
C PRO A 761 7.56 17.99 -39.15
N LEU A 762 6.84 16.98 -38.68
CA LEU A 762 5.38 16.86 -38.76
C LEU A 762 4.67 17.17 -37.43
N ASP A 763 5.39 17.54 -36.36
CA ASP A 763 4.78 17.88 -35.07
C ASP A 763 3.88 19.13 -35.20
N ARG A 764 2.57 18.89 -35.20
CA ARG A 764 1.54 19.93 -35.33
C ARG A 764 1.52 20.87 -34.12
N ALA A 765 1.76 20.37 -32.91
CA ALA A 765 1.73 21.17 -31.71
C ALA A 765 2.92 22.15 -31.67
N ALA A 766 4.11 21.71 -32.11
CA ALA A 766 5.26 22.58 -32.27
C ALA A 766 5.08 23.60 -33.41
N LYS A 767 4.52 23.20 -34.57
CA LYS A 767 4.19 24.15 -35.66
C LYS A 767 3.22 25.23 -35.21
N LYS A 768 2.15 24.86 -34.49
CA LYS A 768 1.16 25.81 -33.97
C LYS A 768 1.80 26.77 -32.96
N ALA A 769 2.54 26.26 -31.97
CA ALA A 769 3.22 27.08 -30.98
C ALA A 769 4.24 28.05 -31.61
N LEU A 770 4.95 27.62 -32.67
CA LEU A 770 5.84 28.46 -33.45
C LEU A 770 5.09 29.59 -34.16
N ALA A 771 3.98 29.27 -34.85
CA ALA A 771 3.17 30.25 -35.54
C ALA A 771 2.55 31.28 -34.58
N ASP A 772 2.04 30.83 -33.42
CA ASP A 772 1.54 31.70 -32.35
C ASP A 772 2.63 32.64 -31.81
N ALA A 773 3.83 32.13 -31.58
CA ALA A 773 4.96 32.94 -31.12
C ALA A 773 5.41 33.96 -32.17
N LEU A 774 5.45 33.58 -33.46
CA LEU A 774 5.80 34.48 -34.57
C LEU A 774 4.76 35.60 -34.78
N MET A 775 3.47 35.31 -34.56
CA MET A 775 2.41 36.33 -34.57
C MET A 775 2.62 37.37 -33.47
N ARG A 776 2.96 36.93 -32.25
CA ARG A 776 3.25 37.83 -31.12
C ARG A 776 4.49 38.70 -31.37
N LEU A 777 5.45 38.21 -32.14
CA LEU A 777 6.64 38.94 -32.58
C LEU A 777 6.41 39.84 -33.81
N GLY A 778 5.18 39.90 -34.34
CA GLY A 778 4.83 40.74 -35.49
C GLY A 778 5.28 40.18 -36.85
N ARG A 779 5.70 38.92 -36.93
CA ARG A 779 6.13 38.22 -38.16
C ARG A 779 4.96 37.46 -38.78
N SER A 780 3.91 38.18 -39.16
CA SER A 780 2.63 37.61 -39.60
C SER A 780 2.73 36.76 -40.88
N ASP A 781 3.62 37.11 -41.80
CA ASP A 781 3.75 36.41 -43.08
C ASP A 781 4.30 34.99 -42.91
N GLU A 782 5.29 34.82 -42.03
CA GLU A 782 5.87 33.50 -41.71
C GLU A 782 4.91 32.63 -40.90
N ALA A 783 4.19 33.23 -39.95
CA ALA A 783 3.18 32.52 -39.17
C ALA A 783 2.04 31.99 -40.05
N ASN A 784 1.57 32.80 -41.01
CA ASN A 784 0.51 32.39 -41.94
C ASN A 784 0.94 31.23 -42.85
N LEU A 785 2.22 31.18 -43.26
CA LEU A 785 2.75 30.05 -44.03
C LEU A 785 2.78 28.76 -43.20
N ILE A 786 3.14 28.84 -41.92
CA ILE A 786 3.12 27.68 -41.02
C ILE A 786 1.67 27.23 -40.73
N TYR A 787 0.74 28.16 -40.57
CA TYR A 787 -0.69 27.81 -40.44
C TYR A 787 -1.24 27.13 -41.69
N ALA A 788 -0.83 27.60 -42.89
CA ALA A 788 -1.20 26.96 -44.14
C ALA A 788 -0.59 25.56 -44.28
N SER A 789 0.65 25.34 -43.81
CA SER A 789 1.29 24.02 -43.88
C SER A 789 0.66 22.99 -42.95
N ILE A 790 0.18 23.40 -41.77
CA ILE A 790 -0.61 22.52 -40.87
C ILE A 790 -1.88 22.02 -41.59
N LYS A 791 -2.48 22.83 -42.46
CA LYS A 791 -3.68 22.47 -43.23
C LYS A 791 -3.37 21.54 -44.40
N THR A 792 -2.28 21.76 -45.13
CA THR A 792 -1.88 20.89 -46.26
C THR A 792 -1.35 19.53 -45.79
N ASP A 793 -0.65 19.49 -44.65
CA ASP A 793 -0.18 18.24 -44.04
C ASP A 793 -1.34 17.37 -43.49
N ALA A 794 -2.53 17.94 -43.34
CA ALA A 794 -3.75 17.20 -42.97
C ALA A 794 -4.41 16.51 -44.17
N GLU A 795 -4.16 16.99 -45.40
CA GLU A 795 -4.76 16.46 -46.63
C GLU A 795 -3.90 15.33 -47.27
N ALA A 796 -2.62 15.22 -46.91
CA ALA A 796 -1.68 14.24 -47.48
C ALA A 796 -1.54 12.93 -46.66
N GLY A 797 -2.17 12.82 -45.49
CA GLY A 797 -1.81 11.85 -44.46
C GLY A 797 -2.64 10.55 -44.34
N THR A 798 -3.86 10.46 -44.86
CA THR A 798 -4.70 9.26 -44.59
C THR A 798 -5.78 9.00 -45.67
N GLU A 799 -5.49 8.09 -46.61
CA GLU A 799 -6.51 7.17 -47.11
C GLU A 799 -6.76 6.10 -46.03
N ASN A 800 -7.71 6.35 -45.11
CA ASN A 800 -8.57 5.36 -44.45
C ASN A 800 -9.34 5.99 -43.26
N LYS A 801 -10.66 6.12 -43.42
CA LYS A 801 -11.74 5.90 -42.43
C LYS A 801 -11.67 6.47 -40.98
N GLU A 802 -10.80 7.41 -40.65
CA GLU A 802 -10.85 8.15 -39.37
C GLU A 802 -11.50 9.56 -39.48
N GLU A 803 -12.01 9.92 -40.65
CA GLU A 803 -12.59 11.26 -40.92
C GLU A 803 -13.91 11.58 -40.19
N ASP A 804 -14.49 10.62 -39.47
CA ASP A 804 -15.70 10.81 -38.68
C ASP A 804 -15.56 10.27 -37.25
N ASP A 805 -14.35 10.28 -36.65
CA ASP A 805 -14.25 10.03 -35.21
C ASP A 805 -14.89 11.19 -34.41
N PRO A 806 -16.04 10.97 -33.76
CA PRO A 806 -16.75 12.02 -33.03
C PRO A 806 -15.95 12.48 -31.80
N ALA A 807 -15.07 11.63 -31.25
CA ALA A 807 -14.24 11.96 -30.10
C ALA A 807 -13.10 12.93 -30.47
N ALA A 808 -12.44 12.71 -31.62
CA ALA A 808 -11.49 13.68 -32.16
C ALA A 808 -12.15 15.03 -32.45
N MET A 809 -13.36 15.04 -33.04
CA MET A 809 -14.11 16.28 -33.30
C MET A 809 -14.48 17.01 -32.01
N PHE A 810 -14.89 16.28 -30.98
CA PHE A 810 -15.20 16.83 -29.66
C PHE A 810 -14.00 17.52 -29.02
N ASN A 811 -12.82 16.89 -29.04
CA ASN A 811 -11.60 17.45 -28.48
C ASN A 811 -11.14 18.71 -29.23
N ILE A 812 -11.25 18.71 -30.57
CA ILE A 812 -10.96 19.88 -31.40
C ILE A 812 -11.96 21.01 -31.10
N ALA A 813 -13.25 20.71 -31.02
CA ALA A 813 -14.29 21.68 -30.70
C ALA A 813 -14.08 22.33 -29.32
N LYS A 814 -13.69 21.55 -28.31
CA LYS A 814 -13.36 22.06 -26.98
C LYS A 814 -12.16 23.03 -27.02
N SER A 815 -11.09 22.67 -27.74
CA SER A 815 -9.92 23.54 -27.91
C SER A 815 -10.26 24.84 -28.65
N MET A 816 -11.08 24.77 -29.70
CA MET A 816 -11.55 25.95 -30.43
C MET A 816 -12.41 26.88 -29.57
N MET A 817 -13.30 26.32 -28.75
CA MET A 817 -14.11 27.09 -27.79
C MET A 817 -13.24 27.81 -26.75
N GLU A 818 -12.16 27.19 -26.28
CA GLU A 818 -11.20 27.80 -25.35
C GLU A 818 -10.38 28.92 -26.02
N ALA A 819 -10.06 28.75 -27.32
CA ALA A 819 -9.40 29.78 -28.13
C ALA A 819 -10.34 30.95 -28.53
N GLY A 820 -11.63 30.89 -28.19
CA GLY A 820 -12.62 31.93 -28.49
C GLY A 820 -13.32 31.79 -29.85
N ASP A 821 -12.98 30.77 -30.65
CA ASP A 821 -13.68 30.47 -31.91
C ASP A 821 -14.93 29.61 -31.64
N LEU A 822 -15.98 30.28 -31.19
CA LEU A 822 -17.25 29.65 -30.84
C LEU A 822 -18.00 29.07 -32.06
N VAL A 823 -17.78 29.63 -33.26
CA VAL A 823 -18.52 29.25 -34.48
C VAL A 823 -17.98 27.94 -35.06
N SER A 824 -16.65 27.80 -35.14
CA SER A 824 -16.04 26.56 -35.60
C SER A 824 -16.23 25.43 -34.58
N ALA A 825 -16.12 25.75 -33.28
CA ALA A 825 -16.40 24.81 -32.20
C ALA A 825 -17.84 24.27 -32.29
N ALA A 826 -18.82 25.16 -32.43
CA ALA A 826 -20.23 24.81 -32.62
C ALA A 826 -20.45 23.81 -33.76
N ARG A 827 -19.83 24.06 -34.92
CA ARG A 827 -20.02 23.25 -36.12
C ARG A 827 -19.43 21.85 -35.98
N LEU A 828 -18.29 21.72 -35.30
CA LEU A 828 -17.67 20.42 -35.03
C LEU A 828 -18.44 19.64 -33.96
N THR A 829 -18.92 20.31 -32.90
CA THR A 829 -19.81 19.67 -31.92
C THR A 829 -21.11 19.20 -32.57
N ASP A 830 -21.71 19.97 -33.48
CA ASP A 830 -22.92 19.55 -34.22
C ASP A 830 -22.67 18.31 -35.11
N ARG A 831 -21.46 18.17 -35.67
CA ARG A 831 -21.08 16.97 -36.43
C ARG A 831 -20.86 15.76 -35.51
N ALA A 832 -20.18 15.95 -34.38
CA ALA A 832 -20.00 14.90 -33.38
C ALA A 832 -21.36 14.41 -32.84
N MET A 833 -22.26 15.33 -32.54
CA MET A 833 -23.65 15.05 -32.11
C MET A 833 -24.50 14.37 -33.20
N LYS A 834 -24.23 14.59 -34.49
CA LYS A 834 -24.93 13.86 -35.55
C LYS A 834 -24.50 12.39 -35.63
N SER A 835 -23.24 12.11 -35.28
CA SER A 835 -22.70 10.76 -35.26
C SER A 835 -23.18 9.97 -34.04
N ASP A 836 -23.15 10.60 -32.86
CA ASP A 836 -23.71 10.05 -31.61
C ASP A 836 -24.63 11.07 -30.91
N PRO A 837 -25.95 11.05 -31.20
CA PRO A 837 -26.91 11.99 -30.64
C PRO A 837 -27.17 11.81 -29.14
N ASP A 838 -26.85 10.64 -28.58
CA ASP A 838 -27.12 10.32 -27.17
C ASP A 838 -25.89 10.54 -26.28
N ASN A 839 -24.76 10.97 -26.85
CA ASN A 839 -23.58 11.33 -26.08
C ASN A 839 -23.78 12.62 -25.26
N ILE A 840 -23.63 12.48 -23.94
CA ILE A 840 -23.88 13.55 -22.98
C ILE A 840 -22.80 14.64 -23.08
N ASP A 841 -21.54 14.25 -23.28
CA ASP A 841 -20.42 15.18 -23.30
C ASP A 841 -20.55 16.15 -24.48
N TYR A 842 -21.04 15.66 -25.63
CA TYR A 842 -21.24 16.47 -26.82
C TYR A 842 -22.36 17.50 -26.61
N ALA A 843 -23.47 17.08 -25.98
CA ALA A 843 -24.56 17.96 -25.61
C ALA A 843 -24.12 19.03 -24.57
N LEU A 844 -23.36 18.63 -23.54
CA LEU A 844 -22.85 19.54 -22.52
C LEU A 844 -21.87 20.57 -23.11
N LEU A 845 -20.98 20.15 -24.01
CA LEU A 845 -20.08 21.06 -24.72
C LEU A 845 -20.86 22.04 -25.59
N ARG A 846 -21.90 21.57 -26.30
CA ARG A 846 -22.75 22.43 -27.13
C ARG A 846 -23.48 23.49 -26.30
N ALA A 847 -24.05 23.09 -25.17
CA ALA A 847 -24.69 24.02 -24.23
C ALA A 847 -23.70 25.03 -23.64
N THR A 848 -22.46 24.61 -23.38
CA THR A 848 -21.39 25.50 -22.91
C THR A 848 -21.00 26.53 -23.98
N ILE A 849 -20.95 26.12 -25.26
CA ILE A 849 -20.71 27.03 -26.39
C ILE A 849 -21.84 28.06 -26.49
N TYR A 850 -23.10 27.66 -26.41
CA TYR A 850 -24.24 28.59 -26.37
C TYR A 850 -24.14 29.57 -25.20
N ARG A 851 -23.78 29.09 -24.01
CA ARG A 851 -23.60 29.94 -22.83
C ARG A 851 -22.49 30.97 -23.03
N LYS A 852 -21.33 30.58 -23.59
CA LYS A 852 -20.22 31.48 -23.90
C LYS A 852 -20.54 32.48 -25.02
N ALA A 853 -21.39 32.10 -25.97
CA ALA A 853 -21.90 32.99 -27.00
C ALA A 853 -22.90 34.04 -26.47
N GLY A 854 -23.36 33.90 -25.23
CA GLY A 854 -24.34 34.78 -24.58
C GLY A 854 -25.79 34.27 -24.69
N ASP A 855 -26.03 33.18 -25.41
CA ASP A 855 -27.35 32.60 -25.67
C ASP A 855 -27.83 31.65 -24.56
N LYS A 856 -27.84 32.13 -23.31
CA LYS A 856 -28.16 31.33 -22.11
C LYS A 856 -29.51 30.61 -22.19
N ARG A 857 -30.53 31.29 -22.73
CA ARG A 857 -31.88 30.71 -22.93
C ARG A 857 -31.90 29.58 -23.96
N VAL A 858 -31.08 29.70 -25.01
CA VAL A 858 -30.96 28.64 -26.03
C VAL A 858 -30.27 27.43 -25.44
N ALA A 859 -29.25 27.64 -24.60
CA ALA A 859 -28.57 26.55 -23.88
C ALA A 859 -29.53 25.79 -22.93
N ASP A 860 -30.35 26.50 -22.14
CA ASP A 860 -31.33 25.89 -21.23
C ASP A 860 -32.39 25.09 -22.00
N MET A 861 -32.93 25.67 -23.09
CA MET A 861 -33.92 25.00 -23.94
C MET A 861 -33.35 23.77 -24.63
N PHE A 862 -32.12 23.86 -25.14
CA PHE A 862 -31.41 22.74 -25.77
C PHE A 862 -31.20 21.56 -24.81
N LEU A 863 -30.70 21.83 -23.59
CA LEU A 863 -30.53 20.77 -22.58
C LEU A 863 -31.87 20.24 -22.06
N SER A 864 -32.90 21.08 -21.97
CA SER A 864 -34.25 20.65 -21.58
C SER A 864 -34.86 19.71 -22.62
N GLN A 865 -34.68 19.96 -23.92
CA GLN A 865 -35.08 19.05 -24.99
C GLN A 865 -34.28 17.75 -24.97
N TYR A 866 -32.98 17.82 -24.68
CA TYR A 866 -32.14 16.64 -24.53
C TYR A 866 -32.61 15.74 -23.36
N LEU A 867 -33.06 16.34 -22.26
CA LEU A 867 -33.63 15.63 -21.10
C LEU A 867 -34.99 14.95 -21.39
N GLU A 868 -35.74 15.33 -22.42
CA GLU A 868 -36.97 14.61 -22.78
C GLU A 868 -36.67 13.16 -23.21
N ARG A 869 -35.47 12.91 -23.74
CA ARG A 869 -34.98 11.57 -24.11
C ARG A 869 -34.27 10.87 -22.95
N ASN A 870 -33.59 11.64 -22.09
CA ASN A 870 -32.75 11.12 -21.00
C ASN A 870 -33.09 11.78 -19.64
N PRO A 871 -34.28 11.54 -19.06
CA PRO A 871 -34.81 12.32 -17.94
C PRO A 871 -34.06 12.15 -16.61
N THR A 872 -33.37 11.01 -16.45
CA THR A 872 -32.64 10.63 -15.22
C THR A 872 -31.18 11.07 -15.22
N ASN A 873 -30.73 11.89 -16.18
CA ASN A 873 -29.33 12.26 -16.28
C ASN A 873 -28.96 13.40 -15.32
N GLY A 874 -28.28 13.08 -14.23
CA GLY A 874 -27.86 14.06 -13.22
C GLY A 874 -26.96 15.18 -13.74
N SER A 875 -25.99 14.88 -14.63
CA SER A 875 -24.99 15.86 -15.10
C SER A 875 -25.62 16.95 -15.97
N VAL A 876 -26.65 16.59 -16.74
CA VAL A 876 -27.41 17.55 -17.54
C VAL A 876 -28.27 18.45 -16.65
N HIS A 877 -28.88 17.90 -15.58
CA HIS A 877 -29.58 18.72 -14.58
C HIS A 877 -28.63 19.67 -13.85
N GLU A 878 -27.37 19.27 -13.59
CA GLU A 878 -26.35 20.16 -13.03
C GLU A 878 -26.04 21.33 -13.99
N ALA A 879 -25.80 21.04 -15.27
CA ALA A 879 -25.49 22.06 -16.26
C ALA A 879 -26.64 23.05 -16.49
N ILE A 880 -27.89 22.57 -16.47
CA ILE A 880 -29.09 23.43 -16.45
C ILE A 880 -29.10 24.33 -15.21
N GLY A 881 -28.75 23.77 -14.05
CA GLY A 881 -28.57 24.53 -12.81
C GLY A 881 -27.58 25.68 -13.01
N ASP A 882 -26.37 25.38 -13.49
CA ASP A 882 -25.32 26.38 -13.73
C ASP A 882 -25.76 27.48 -14.72
N ILE A 883 -26.48 27.11 -15.79
CA ILE A 883 -27.00 28.07 -16.78
C ILE A 883 -28.07 28.98 -16.15
N ARG A 884 -28.98 28.42 -15.34
CA ARG A 884 -30.04 29.20 -14.68
C ARG A 884 -29.51 30.12 -13.60
N VAL A 885 -28.46 29.72 -12.87
CA VAL A 885 -27.73 30.62 -11.97
C VAL A 885 -27.17 31.82 -12.75
N ALA A 886 -26.59 31.57 -13.92
CA ALA A 886 -26.05 32.62 -14.78
C ALA A 886 -27.15 33.51 -15.42
N ASP A 887 -28.38 33.01 -15.58
CA ASP A 887 -29.56 33.77 -16.03
C ASP A 887 -30.26 34.52 -14.88
N GLY A 888 -29.91 34.22 -13.62
CA GLY A 888 -30.51 34.81 -12.43
C GLY A 888 -31.77 34.10 -11.92
N ASP A 889 -32.18 32.98 -12.53
CA ASP A 889 -33.29 32.15 -12.06
C ASP A 889 -32.84 31.22 -10.92
N LEU A 890 -32.76 31.79 -9.71
CA LEU A 890 -32.35 31.07 -8.50
C LEU A 890 -33.30 29.90 -8.15
N LYS A 891 -34.61 30.05 -8.40
CA LYS A 891 -35.60 29.00 -8.09
C LYS A 891 -35.47 27.82 -9.05
N GLY A 892 -35.34 28.10 -10.35
CA GLY A 892 -35.12 27.07 -11.36
C GLY A 892 -33.77 26.37 -11.20
N ALA A 893 -32.72 27.09 -10.78
CA ALA A 893 -31.42 26.51 -10.47
C ALA A 893 -31.48 25.55 -9.26
N ALA A 894 -32.13 25.94 -8.17
CA ALA A 894 -32.30 25.09 -6.99
C ALA A 894 -33.05 23.78 -7.32
N LEU A 895 -34.09 23.86 -8.16
CA LEU A 895 -34.82 22.68 -8.63
C LEU A 895 -33.93 21.77 -9.49
N ALA A 896 -33.13 22.34 -10.38
CA ALA A 896 -32.24 21.60 -11.26
C ALA A 896 -31.14 20.87 -10.47
N TYR A 897 -30.45 21.54 -9.55
CA TYR A 897 -29.48 20.87 -8.66
C TYR A 897 -30.12 19.81 -7.77
N GLY A 898 -31.32 20.05 -7.25
CA GLY A 898 -32.07 19.06 -6.48
C GLY A 898 -32.38 17.79 -7.30
N LYS A 899 -32.79 17.96 -8.57
CA LYS A 899 -32.98 16.82 -9.51
C LYS A 899 -31.66 16.13 -9.84
N ALA A 900 -30.57 16.86 -9.98
CA ALA A 900 -29.24 16.29 -10.21
C ALA A 900 -28.81 15.37 -9.05
N ILE A 901 -29.06 15.79 -7.81
CA ILE A 901 -28.81 15.00 -6.60
C ILE A 901 -29.73 13.76 -6.54
N GLN A 902 -31.03 13.92 -6.79
CA GLN A 902 -31.98 12.80 -6.84
C GLN A 902 -31.61 11.74 -7.89
N ASN A 903 -31.03 12.19 -9.00
CA ASN A 903 -30.59 11.36 -10.11
C ASN A 903 -29.15 10.80 -9.95
N GLY A 904 -28.63 10.76 -8.72
CA GLY A 904 -27.43 9.99 -8.39
C GLY A 904 -26.12 10.77 -8.30
N ILE A 905 -26.11 12.10 -8.50
CA ILE A 905 -24.90 12.90 -8.25
C ILE A 905 -24.67 13.04 -6.75
N ARG A 906 -23.60 12.41 -6.25
CA ARG A 906 -23.12 12.52 -4.86
C ARG A 906 -21.70 13.11 -4.81
N LYS A 907 -21.59 14.42 -5.05
CA LYS A 907 -20.32 15.16 -4.98
C LYS A 907 -20.47 16.37 -4.05
N PRO A 908 -19.51 16.69 -3.15
CA PRO A 908 -19.60 17.85 -2.25
C PRO A 908 -19.96 19.16 -2.98
N ALA A 909 -19.34 19.39 -4.14
CA ALA A 909 -19.55 20.58 -4.98
C ALA A 909 -21.02 20.87 -5.33
N ILE A 910 -21.85 19.85 -5.62
CA ILE A 910 -23.25 20.11 -6.01
C ILE A 910 -24.12 20.51 -4.81
N TYR A 911 -23.82 19.95 -3.63
CA TYR A 911 -24.46 20.33 -2.38
C TYR A 911 -24.05 21.74 -1.95
N VAL A 912 -22.79 22.13 -2.16
CA VAL A 912 -22.33 23.50 -1.99
C VAL A 912 -23.01 24.45 -2.98
N LYS A 913 -23.09 24.11 -4.28
CA LYS A 913 -23.83 24.91 -5.28
C LYS A 913 -25.30 25.10 -4.89
N LEU A 914 -26.00 24.06 -4.47
CA LEU A 914 -27.39 24.15 -4.01
C LEU A 914 -27.51 24.97 -2.72
N GLY A 915 -26.60 24.78 -1.77
CA GLY A 915 -26.52 25.57 -0.54
C GLY A 915 -26.33 27.06 -0.82
N ASN A 916 -25.42 27.43 -1.73
CA ASN A 916 -25.16 28.82 -2.12
C ASN A 916 -26.42 29.50 -2.70
N ILE A 917 -27.19 28.77 -3.51
CA ILE A 917 -28.44 29.28 -4.07
C ILE A 917 -29.51 29.45 -3.00
N GLN A 918 -29.64 28.48 -2.09
CA GLN A 918 -30.59 28.56 -0.98
C GLN A 918 -30.24 29.69 0.00
N GLU A 919 -28.95 29.91 0.25
CA GLU A 919 -28.45 31.05 1.01
C GLU A 919 -28.83 32.38 0.35
N ARG A 920 -28.58 32.53 -0.96
CA ARG A 920 -28.98 33.72 -1.73
C ARG A 920 -30.50 33.94 -1.74
N MET A 921 -31.28 32.87 -1.62
CA MET A 921 -32.74 32.92 -1.47
C MET A 921 -33.21 33.19 -0.02
N GLY A 922 -32.30 33.24 0.96
CA GLY A 922 -32.61 33.41 2.38
C GLY A 922 -33.12 32.13 3.08
N ALA A 923 -33.06 30.98 2.43
CA ALA A 923 -33.49 29.68 2.96
C ALA A 923 -32.36 29.01 3.78
N TYR A 924 -31.94 29.66 4.85
CA TYR A 924 -30.75 29.27 5.63
C TYR A 924 -30.81 27.86 6.22
N SER A 925 -31.98 27.37 6.64
CA SER A 925 -32.12 26.00 7.18
C SER A 925 -31.77 24.94 6.15
N ASN A 926 -32.22 25.12 4.90
CA ASN A 926 -31.95 24.19 3.81
C ASN A 926 -30.49 24.28 3.38
N ALA A 927 -29.93 25.49 3.39
CA ALA A 927 -28.51 25.71 3.08
C ALA A 927 -27.60 24.98 4.08
N VAL A 928 -27.90 25.07 5.39
CA VAL A 928 -27.19 24.30 6.43
C VAL A 928 -27.25 22.80 6.14
N THR A 929 -28.44 22.25 5.85
CA THR A 929 -28.57 20.81 5.55
C THR A 929 -27.71 20.38 4.36
N ASN A 930 -27.69 21.19 3.30
CA ASN A 930 -26.91 20.87 2.11
C ASN A 930 -25.40 21.02 2.36
N TYR A 931 -24.94 22.07 3.03
CA TYR A 931 -23.53 22.20 3.39
C TYR A 931 -23.09 21.11 4.39
N THR A 932 -23.92 20.74 5.36
CA THR A 932 -23.62 19.60 6.26
C THR A 932 -23.53 18.29 5.47
N SER A 933 -24.38 18.10 4.47
CA SER A 933 -24.27 16.94 3.57
C SER A 933 -22.99 16.96 2.75
N ALA A 934 -22.54 18.13 2.29
CA ALA A 934 -21.24 18.29 1.63
C ALA A 934 -20.07 17.93 2.57
N VAL A 935 -20.09 18.43 3.80
CA VAL A 935 -19.07 18.13 4.83
C VAL A 935 -19.09 16.66 5.27
N MET A 936 -20.25 15.99 5.27
CA MET A 936 -20.30 14.54 5.53
C MET A 936 -19.70 13.71 4.39
N LEU A 937 -19.75 14.21 3.15
CA LEU A 937 -19.14 13.55 1.99
C LEU A 937 -17.63 13.78 1.95
N ASP A 938 -17.18 14.99 2.32
CA ASP A 938 -15.77 15.32 2.48
C ASP A 938 -15.57 16.22 3.72
N PRO A 939 -15.12 15.66 4.86
CA PRO A 939 -14.86 16.42 6.07
C PRO A 939 -13.77 17.49 5.93
N HIS A 940 -12.88 17.33 4.95
CA HIS A 940 -11.73 18.22 4.75
C HIS A 940 -11.97 19.31 3.70
N ASP A 941 -13.14 19.33 3.03
CA ASP A 941 -13.51 20.37 2.05
C ASP A 941 -13.59 21.75 2.74
N ALA A 942 -12.59 22.60 2.46
CA ALA A 942 -12.46 23.90 3.07
C ALA A 942 -13.56 24.89 2.64
N ASP A 943 -14.06 24.77 1.40
CA ASP A 943 -15.13 25.61 0.85
C ASP A 943 -16.47 25.25 1.49
N ALA A 944 -16.80 23.96 1.58
CA ALA A 944 -18.02 23.49 2.23
C ALA A 944 -18.07 23.89 3.71
N ASN A 945 -16.97 23.72 4.44
CA ASN A 945 -16.85 24.12 5.84
C ASN A 945 -16.95 25.65 6.03
N ARG A 946 -16.40 26.45 5.09
CA ARG A 946 -16.48 27.92 5.11
C ARG A 946 -17.92 28.40 4.88
N CYS A 947 -18.59 27.88 3.86
CA CYS A 947 -20.00 28.20 3.56
C CYS A 947 -20.94 27.78 4.71
N LEU A 948 -20.70 26.61 5.32
CA LEU A 948 -21.44 26.16 6.49
C LEU A 948 -21.26 27.11 7.68
N ALA A 949 -20.02 27.50 7.97
CA ALA A 949 -19.72 28.43 9.07
C ALA A 949 -20.39 29.80 8.87
N TYR A 950 -20.40 30.32 7.64
CA TYR A 950 -21.05 31.60 7.33
C TYR A 950 -22.55 31.56 7.59
N VAL A 951 -23.24 30.50 7.14
CA VAL A 951 -24.68 30.37 7.37
C VAL A 951 -25.00 30.10 8.84
N GLN A 952 -24.22 29.27 9.53
CA GLN A 952 -24.36 29.04 10.97
C GLN A 952 -24.20 30.34 11.78
N PHE A 953 -23.27 31.21 11.38
CA PHE A 953 -23.13 32.55 11.92
C PHE A 953 -24.39 33.41 11.68
N LYS A 954 -24.94 33.41 10.46
CA LYS A 954 -26.18 34.15 10.14
C LYS A 954 -27.39 33.64 10.93
N THR A 955 -27.46 32.34 11.21
CA THR A 955 -28.49 31.72 12.06
C THR A 955 -28.21 31.85 13.56
N LYS A 956 -27.13 32.54 13.96
CA LYS A 956 -26.68 32.77 15.34
C LYS A 956 -26.23 31.51 16.10
N ASP A 957 -25.85 30.44 15.40
CA ASP A 957 -25.21 29.26 15.99
C ASP A 957 -23.69 29.44 15.97
N TYR A 958 -23.18 30.25 16.91
CA TYR A 958 -21.77 30.65 16.93
C TYR A 958 -20.82 29.52 17.34
N ASP A 959 -21.28 28.50 18.05
CA ASP A 959 -20.43 27.39 18.52
C ASP A 959 -20.22 26.34 17.42
N SER A 960 -21.26 26.04 16.65
CA SER A 960 -21.09 25.23 15.44
C SER A 960 -20.32 26.00 14.37
N ALA A 961 -20.60 27.31 14.18
CA ALA A 961 -19.85 28.15 13.25
C ALA A 961 -18.36 28.18 13.56
N MET A 962 -17.98 28.25 14.85
CA MET A 962 -16.58 28.21 15.28
C MET A 962 -15.89 26.90 14.91
N ARG A 963 -16.54 25.76 15.10
CA ARG A 963 -15.97 24.46 14.74
C ARG A 963 -15.80 24.33 13.22
N SER A 964 -16.82 24.70 12.45
CA SER A 964 -16.79 24.65 10.99
C SER A 964 -15.73 25.58 10.41
N ILE A 965 -15.58 26.81 10.92
CA ILE A 965 -14.57 27.74 10.42
C ILE A 965 -13.15 27.31 10.82
N GLN A 966 -12.97 26.72 12.00
CA GLN A 966 -11.68 26.19 12.41
C GLN A 966 -11.27 25.01 11.53
N ALA A 967 -12.21 24.11 11.20
CA ALA A 967 -11.97 23.02 10.26
C ALA A 967 -11.59 23.55 8.86
N SER A 968 -12.28 24.59 8.37
CA SER A 968 -11.95 25.26 7.11
C SER A 968 -10.52 25.83 7.13
N ILE A 969 -10.14 26.55 8.18
CA ILE A 969 -8.80 27.15 8.33
C ILE A 969 -7.72 26.08 8.46
N THR A 970 -7.97 24.98 9.16
CA THR A 970 -7.00 23.88 9.29
C THR A 970 -6.78 23.16 7.95
N SER A 971 -7.82 23.02 7.14
CA SER A 971 -7.71 22.45 5.79
C SER A 971 -7.03 23.42 4.80
N GLU A 972 -7.60 24.61 4.63
CA GLU A 972 -7.10 25.63 3.70
C GLU A 972 -7.28 27.04 4.29
N PRO A 973 -6.22 27.63 4.86
CA PRO A 973 -6.25 29.00 5.35
C PRO A 973 -6.54 29.99 4.22
N SER A 974 -7.58 30.81 4.37
CA SER A 974 -7.94 31.87 3.42
C SER A 974 -8.36 33.15 4.13
N GLY A 975 -8.16 34.29 3.47
CA GLY A 975 -8.59 35.58 4.02
C GLY A 975 -10.10 35.64 4.26
N GLU A 976 -10.93 35.02 3.39
CA GLU A 976 -12.37 34.89 3.63
C GLU A 976 -12.68 34.12 4.92
N ALA A 977 -11.96 33.03 5.19
CA ALA A 977 -12.17 32.25 6.41
C ALA A 977 -11.79 33.04 7.68
N TYR A 978 -10.69 33.79 7.64
CA TYR A 978 -10.30 34.68 8.74
C TYR A 978 -11.26 35.87 8.91
N ALA A 979 -11.88 36.37 7.83
CA ALA A 979 -12.92 37.39 7.93
C ALA A 979 -14.18 36.87 8.63
N ILE A 980 -14.63 35.66 8.27
CA ILE A 980 -15.77 34.99 8.94
C ILE A 980 -15.42 34.72 10.42
N LEU A 981 -14.19 34.29 10.71
CA LEU A 981 -13.71 34.10 12.08
C LEU A 981 -13.75 35.41 12.89
N ALA A 982 -13.32 36.53 12.29
CA ALA A 982 -13.40 37.85 12.91
C ALA A 982 -14.86 38.27 13.20
N MET A 983 -15.80 37.96 12.30
CA MET A 983 -17.23 38.20 12.52
C MET A 983 -17.79 37.37 13.68
N ILE A 984 -17.39 36.10 13.78
CA ILE A 984 -17.81 35.21 14.89
C ILE A 984 -17.26 35.74 16.23
N TYR A 985 -15.98 36.10 16.29
CA TYR A 985 -15.40 36.68 17.51
C TYR A 985 -15.99 38.05 17.87
N GLN A 986 -16.32 38.88 16.87
CA GLN A 986 -17.08 40.11 17.07
C GLN A 986 -18.43 39.82 17.74
N ALA A 987 -19.20 38.85 17.25
CA ALA A 987 -20.49 38.48 17.83
C ALA A 987 -20.35 37.95 19.27
N LYS A 988 -19.24 37.25 19.56
CA LYS A 988 -18.86 36.80 20.91
C LYS A 988 -18.25 37.89 21.80
N LYS A 989 -18.01 39.10 21.27
CA LYS A 989 -17.32 40.23 21.94
C LYS A 989 -15.91 39.89 22.43
N ASP A 990 -15.23 38.97 21.76
CA ASP A 990 -13.87 38.56 22.09
C ASP A 990 -12.84 39.46 21.39
N ARG A 991 -12.25 40.37 22.16
CA ARG A 991 -11.25 41.32 21.63
C ARG A 991 -9.94 40.64 21.22
N ALA A 992 -9.52 39.59 21.92
CA ALA A 992 -8.28 38.88 21.59
C ALA A 992 -8.47 38.06 20.30
N GLY A 993 -9.57 37.31 20.22
CA GLY A 993 -9.92 36.54 19.03
C GLY A 993 -10.10 37.40 17.77
N VAL A 994 -10.72 38.59 17.86
CA VAL A 994 -10.80 39.52 16.71
C VAL A 994 -9.42 39.98 16.24
N ARG A 995 -8.48 40.23 17.18
CA ARG A 995 -7.11 40.62 16.83
C ARG A 995 -6.36 39.47 16.16
N ASP A 996 -6.50 38.25 16.65
CA ASP A 996 -5.85 37.07 16.08
C ASP A 996 -6.39 36.76 14.67
N ALA A 997 -7.72 36.85 14.49
CA ALA A 997 -8.35 36.71 13.18
C ALA A 997 -7.88 37.80 12.20
N TYR A 998 -7.69 39.05 12.66
CA TYR A 998 -7.12 40.13 11.86
C TYR A 998 -5.67 39.84 11.44
N GLN A 999 -4.83 39.33 12.35
CA GLN A 999 -3.45 38.95 12.01
C GLN A 999 -3.39 37.81 10.98
N GLY A 1000 -4.29 36.83 11.10
CA GLY A 1000 -4.47 35.80 10.07
C GLY A 1000 -4.93 36.36 8.74
N PHE A 1001 -5.86 37.32 8.75
CA PHE A 1001 -6.40 37.99 7.56
C PHE A 1001 -5.34 38.77 6.78
N LEU A 1002 -4.42 39.45 7.46
CA LEU A 1002 -3.36 40.27 6.84
C LEU A 1002 -2.34 39.46 6.02
N ARG A 1003 -2.29 38.14 6.19
CA ARG A 1003 -1.39 37.25 5.43
C ARG A 1003 -1.83 37.05 3.98
N PHE A 1004 -3.03 37.52 3.62
CA PHE A 1004 -3.62 37.36 2.28
C PHE A 1004 -3.88 38.73 1.65
N ASP A 1005 -3.28 38.98 0.48
CA ASP A 1005 -3.36 40.28 -0.20
C ASP A 1005 -4.58 40.43 -1.13
N ASN A 1006 -5.15 39.32 -1.63
CA ASN A 1006 -6.29 39.32 -2.56
C ASN A 1006 -7.64 39.09 -1.84
N ASN A 1007 -8.06 40.02 -0.98
CA ASN A 1007 -9.37 39.95 -0.31
C ASN A 1007 -10.41 40.86 -0.99
N SER A 1008 -11.65 40.41 -1.08
CA SER A 1008 -12.74 41.22 -1.62
C SER A 1008 -13.03 42.43 -0.72
N GLU A 1009 -13.49 43.53 -1.32
CA GLU A 1009 -13.86 44.76 -0.60
C GLU A 1009 -14.86 44.48 0.54
N GLU A 1010 -15.80 43.57 0.30
CA GLU A 1010 -16.80 43.12 1.26
C GLU A 1010 -16.17 42.51 2.52
N TRP A 1011 -15.20 41.61 2.36
CA TRP A 1011 -14.55 40.95 3.49
C TRP A 1011 -13.62 41.88 4.26
N VAL A 1012 -12.91 42.77 3.57
CA VAL A 1012 -12.09 43.80 4.24
C VAL A 1012 -12.97 44.73 5.09
N GLN A 1013 -14.13 45.13 4.56
CA GLN A 1013 -15.09 45.95 5.30
C GLN A 1013 -15.70 45.21 6.50
N ALA A 1014 -15.95 43.90 6.38
CA ALA A 1014 -16.41 43.05 7.48
C ALA A 1014 -15.38 43.02 8.63
N VAL A 1015 -14.09 42.87 8.32
CA VAL A 1015 -13.00 42.89 9.32
C VAL A 1015 -12.84 44.27 9.97
N ILE A 1016 -12.94 45.36 9.20
CA ILE A 1016 -12.95 46.73 9.76
C ILE A 1016 -14.11 46.92 10.74
N THR A 1017 -15.28 46.39 10.40
CA THR A 1017 -16.46 46.47 11.26
C THR A 1017 -16.24 45.68 12.55
N ALA A 1018 -15.65 44.49 12.46
CA ALA A 1018 -15.26 43.69 13.62
C ALA A 1018 -14.27 44.43 14.53
N LEU A 1019 -13.18 44.96 13.99
CA LEU A 1019 -12.15 45.71 14.72
C LEU A 1019 -12.72 46.94 15.44
N ASN A 1020 -13.54 47.73 14.75
CA ASN A 1020 -14.17 48.92 15.34
C ASN A 1020 -15.10 48.55 16.51
N SER A 1021 -15.83 47.43 16.40
CA SER A 1021 -16.78 47.00 17.44
C SER A 1021 -16.11 46.59 18.76
N VAL A 1022 -14.85 46.12 18.71
CA VAL A 1022 -14.06 45.74 19.90
C VAL A 1022 -13.05 46.81 20.34
N GLY A 1023 -13.07 47.98 19.70
CA GLY A 1023 -12.25 49.14 20.08
C GLY A 1023 -10.82 49.14 19.51
N LEU A 1024 -10.52 48.33 18.49
CA LEU A 1024 -9.22 48.27 17.81
C LEU A 1024 -9.16 49.29 16.66
N ARG A 1025 -9.23 50.59 17.01
CA ARG A 1025 -9.37 51.71 16.05
C ARG A 1025 -8.14 51.92 15.17
N THR A 1026 -6.96 51.65 15.70
CA THR A 1026 -5.67 51.75 15.00
C THR A 1026 -5.53 50.72 13.90
N GLU A 1027 -5.84 49.46 14.20
CA GLU A 1027 -5.85 48.35 13.24
C GLU A 1027 -6.93 48.58 12.16
N ALA A 1028 -8.10 49.10 12.55
CA ALA A 1028 -9.16 49.46 11.62
C ALA A 1028 -8.76 50.60 10.68
N SER A 1029 -8.04 51.63 11.16
CA SER A 1029 -7.56 52.73 10.30
C SER A 1029 -6.49 52.30 9.31
N LEU A 1030 -5.61 51.38 9.71
CA LEU A 1030 -4.59 50.78 8.83
C LEU A 1030 -5.23 49.99 7.69
N LEU A 1031 -6.19 49.12 8.00
CA LEU A 1031 -6.90 48.33 6.99
C LEU A 1031 -7.76 49.22 6.08
N LYS A 1032 -8.32 50.32 6.61
CA LYS A 1032 -9.05 51.33 5.82
C LYS A 1032 -8.14 52.10 4.86
N GLY A 1033 -6.89 52.36 5.25
CA GLY A 1033 -5.87 52.95 4.37
C GLY A 1033 -5.55 52.05 3.17
N ARG A 1034 -5.58 50.72 3.33
CA ARG A 1034 -5.40 49.75 2.23
C ARG A 1034 -6.59 49.71 1.25
N LEU A 1035 -7.82 49.89 1.74
CA LEU A 1035 -9.04 50.00 0.90
C LEU A 1035 -9.06 51.26 0.04
N ALA A 1036 -8.47 52.35 0.53
CA ALA A 1036 -8.42 53.65 -0.16
C ALA A 1036 -7.38 53.71 -1.29
N GLY A 1037 -6.72 52.59 -1.64
CA GLY A 1037 -5.84 52.45 -2.80
C GLY A 1037 -6.52 52.53 -4.18
N GLY A 1038 -7.78 52.98 -4.23
CA GLY A 1038 -8.50 53.32 -5.45
C GLY A 1038 -9.31 54.60 -5.23
N SER A 1039 -8.92 55.67 -5.94
CA SER A 1039 -9.56 57.00 -6.02
C SER A 1039 -9.83 57.72 -4.68
N ASP A 1040 -8.83 58.41 -4.17
CA ASP A 1040 -8.73 59.87 -4.29
C ASP A 1040 -7.56 60.34 -3.41
N GLU A 1041 -6.54 60.88 -4.07
CA GLU A 1041 -5.45 61.62 -3.45
C GLU A 1041 -6.00 62.90 -2.81
N GLU A 1042 -6.00 62.95 -1.48
CA GLU A 1042 -5.81 64.23 -0.78
C GLU A 1042 -4.87 64.01 0.40
N GLY A 1043 -3.58 64.32 0.21
CA GLY A 1043 -2.73 64.77 1.31
C GLY A 1043 -1.29 64.26 1.44
N ALA A 1044 -0.72 63.53 0.48
CA ALA A 1044 0.72 63.24 0.47
C ALA A 1044 1.33 63.65 -0.87
N VAL A 1045 2.17 64.69 -0.85
CA VAL A 1045 2.87 65.20 -2.03
C VAL A 1045 3.77 64.09 -2.57
N GLU A 1046 3.42 63.51 -3.71
CA GLU A 1046 4.24 62.50 -4.40
C GLU A 1046 5.60 63.14 -4.78
N VAL A 1047 6.68 62.65 -4.16
CA VAL A 1047 8.04 63.16 -4.44
C VAL A 1047 8.43 62.73 -5.85
N SER A 1048 8.70 63.70 -6.73
CA SER A 1048 8.94 63.44 -8.15
C SER A 1048 10.15 62.50 -8.38
N ALA A 1049 10.08 61.71 -9.45
CA ALA A 1049 11.14 60.76 -9.82
C ALA A 1049 12.51 61.43 -10.04
N ASP A 1050 12.52 62.69 -10.46
CA ASP A 1050 13.75 63.48 -10.64
C ASP A 1050 14.42 63.81 -9.30
N ILE A 1051 13.64 64.09 -8.26
CA ILE A 1051 14.15 64.32 -6.90
C ILE A 1051 14.75 63.02 -6.33
N LYS A 1052 14.08 61.87 -6.53
CA LYS A 1052 14.60 60.56 -6.09
C LYS A 1052 15.94 60.23 -6.77
N ARG A 1053 16.06 60.42 -8.09
CA ARG A 1053 17.31 60.21 -8.83
C ARG A 1053 18.43 61.16 -8.39
N TYR A 1054 18.08 62.41 -8.08
CA TYR A 1054 19.06 63.38 -7.59
C TYR A 1054 19.55 63.00 -6.18
N ALA A 1055 18.65 62.55 -5.30
CA ALA A 1055 18.96 62.04 -3.98
C ALA A 1055 19.93 60.84 -4.00
N GLU A 1056 19.73 59.87 -4.91
CA GLU A 1056 20.67 58.74 -5.10
C GLU A 1056 22.08 59.21 -5.47
N ARG A 1057 22.18 60.23 -6.32
CA ARG A 1057 23.48 60.80 -6.72
C ARG A 1057 24.19 61.46 -5.54
N ILE A 1058 23.45 62.17 -4.68
CA ILE A 1058 23.97 62.77 -3.45
C ILE A 1058 24.52 61.66 -2.54
N LEU A 1059 23.75 60.61 -2.25
CA LEU A 1059 24.20 59.50 -1.38
C LEU A 1059 25.46 58.80 -1.91
N ARG A 1060 25.55 58.55 -3.23
CA ARG A 1060 26.74 57.93 -3.84
C ARG A 1060 27.98 58.83 -3.82
N ARG A 1061 27.80 60.15 -3.78
CA ARG A 1061 28.92 61.12 -3.72
C ARG A 1061 29.35 61.36 -2.27
N ALA A 1062 28.40 61.52 -1.36
CA ALA A 1062 28.59 61.57 0.10
C ALA A 1062 29.43 60.38 0.59
N TYR A 1063 29.02 59.16 0.26
CA TYR A 1063 29.76 57.94 0.64
C TYR A 1063 31.20 57.89 0.11
N ARG A 1064 31.43 58.42 -1.11
CA ARG A 1064 32.77 58.47 -1.73
C ARG A 1064 33.67 59.46 -1.00
N MET A 1065 33.16 60.64 -0.70
CA MET A 1065 33.88 61.73 -0.04
C MET A 1065 34.02 61.53 1.48
N GLY A 1066 33.17 60.69 2.09
CA GLY A 1066 33.16 60.47 3.54
C GLY A 1066 32.58 61.66 4.32
N VAL A 1067 31.61 62.36 3.73
CA VAL A 1067 30.91 63.52 4.31
C VAL A 1067 29.41 63.24 4.34
N GLU A 1068 28.65 63.95 5.20
CA GLU A 1068 27.20 63.78 5.28
C GLU A 1068 26.49 64.27 4.00
N PHE A 1069 25.31 63.70 3.70
CA PHE A 1069 24.56 64.02 2.47
C PHE A 1069 24.06 65.47 2.40
N ASN A 1070 24.06 66.20 3.51
CA ASN A 1070 23.65 67.61 3.63
C ASN A 1070 24.86 68.57 3.71
N ASP A 1071 26.09 68.09 3.50
CA ASP A 1071 27.30 68.92 3.56
C ASP A 1071 27.26 70.04 2.48
N PRO A 1072 27.44 71.32 2.85
CA PRO A 1072 27.39 72.43 1.90
C PRO A 1072 28.43 72.31 0.76
N ASP A 1073 29.64 71.83 1.06
CA ASP A 1073 30.72 71.71 0.07
C ASP A 1073 30.40 70.58 -0.94
N LEU A 1074 29.71 69.53 -0.50
CA LEU A 1074 29.19 68.44 -1.36
C LEU A 1074 28.10 68.96 -2.31
N LEU A 1075 27.16 69.75 -1.79
CA LEU A 1075 26.03 70.26 -2.57
C LEU A 1075 26.47 71.32 -3.59
N ASP A 1076 27.49 72.12 -3.27
CA ASP A 1076 28.08 73.11 -4.18
C ASP A 1076 28.87 72.43 -5.33
N GLU A 1077 29.59 71.34 -5.06
CA GLU A 1077 30.32 70.57 -6.10
C GLU A 1077 29.36 69.86 -7.09
N MET A 1078 28.13 69.55 -6.66
CA MET A 1078 27.14 68.81 -7.44
C MET A 1078 26.46 69.64 -8.57
N GLY A 1079 26.62 70.97 -8.59
CA GLY A 1079 26.13 71.86 -9.63
C GLY A 1079 24.65 72.26 -9.49
N SER A 1080 24.38 73.54 -9.74
CA SER A 1080 23.24 74.32 -9.23
C SER A 1080 21.88 74.05 -9.86
N ASP A 1081 20.99 73.41 -9.10
CA ASP A 1081 19.61 73.87 -8.93
C ASP A 1081 19.28 73.85 -7.43
N GLN A 1082 19.32 75.02 -6.78
CA GLN A 1082 19.14 75.13 -5.32
C GLN A 1082 17.80 74.55 -4.86
N GLY A 1083 16.77 74.60 -5.71
CA GLY A 1083 15.45 74.02 -5.41
C GLY A 1083 15.46 72.49 -5.43
N MET A 1084 16.12 71.88 -6.41
CA MET A 1084 16.26 70.41 -6.44
C MET A 1084 17.16 69.89 -5.32
N SER A 1085 18.26 70.58 -5.00
CA SER A 1085 19.12 70.20 -3.87
C SER A 1085 18.37 70.29 -2.53
N GLN A 1086 17.60 71.35 -2.28
CA GLN A 1086 16.82 71.47 -1.05
C GLN A 1086 15.72 70.42 -0.93
N ASN A 1087 14.99 70.14 -2.03
CA ASN A 1087 13.94 69.12 -2.03
C ASN A 1087 14.51 67.70 -1.89
N ALA A 1088 15.65 67.41 -2.51
CA ALA A 1088 16.33 66.12 -2.37
C ALA A 1088 16.89 65.94 -0.96
N VAL A 1089 17.47 66.97 -0.35
CA VAL A 1089 17.92 66.91 1.05
C VAL A 1089 16.74 66.74 2.00
N SER A 1090 15.64 67.48 1.81
CA SER A 1090 14.42 67.31 2.60
C SER A 1090 13.84 65.89 2.48
N TYR A 1091 13.83 65.34 1.27
CA TYR A 1091 13.45 63.95 1.05
C TYR A 1091 14.41 62.99 1.77
N LEU A 1092 15.72 63.15 1.64
CA LEU A 1092 16.70 62.29 2.33
C LEU A 1092 16.62 62.36 3.86
N SER A 1093 16.29 63.53 4.42
CA SER A 1093 16.14 63.73 5.87
C SER A 1093 14.87 63.12 6.45
N ASP A 1094 13.86 62.83 5.63
CA ASP A 1094 12.62 62.17 6.03
C ASP A 1094 12.81 60.65 6.14
N ILE A 1095 13.34 60.21 7.28
CA ILE A 1095 13.57 58.80 7.61
C ILE A 1095 12.38 58.31 8.44
N PRO A 1096 11.66 57.26 8.01
CA PRO A 1096 10.51 56.74 8.72
C PRO A 1096 10.91 56.09 10.06
N ASP A 1097 9.98 56.05 11.02
CA ASP A 1097 10.13 55.24 12.23
C ASP A 1097 9.80 53.78 11.91
N TYR A 1098 10.72 52.87 12.24
CA TYR A 1098 10.56 51.43 11.98
C TYR A 1098 9.64 50.75 13.02
N GLY A 1099 9.55 51.28 14.25
CA GLY A 1099 8.82 50.62 15.34
C GLY A 1099 9.54 49.39 15.92
N GLU A 1100 8.79 48.45 16.53
CA GLU A 1100 9.35 47.22 17.11
C GLU A 1100 9.71 46.18 16.04
N VAL A 1101 10.91 45.60 16.13
CA VAL A 1101 11.35 44.53 15.22
C VAL A 1101 10.58 43.24 15.47
N LEU A 1102 9.89 42.73 14.44
CA LEU A 1102 9.15 41.47 14.46
C LEU A 1102 9.97 40.34 13.84
N TYR A 1103 10.46 39.42 14.67
CA TYR A 1103 11.22 38.24 14.24
C TYR A 1103 10.35 37.28 13.40
N GLY A 1104 10.90 36.75 12.30
CA GLY A 1104 10.29 35.71 11.46
C GLY A 1104 9.37 36.20 10.32
N THR A 1105 9.43 37.50 9.96
CA THR A 1105 8.78 38.03 8.75
C THR A 1105 9.76 38.07 7.58
N ASN A 1106 9.26 38.02 6.34
CA ASN A 1106 10.10 38.17 5.13
C ASN A 1106 10.85 39.51 5.11
N GLU A 1107 10.24 40.56 5.66
CA GLU A 1107 10.84 41.88 5.77
C GLU A 1107 12.00 41.89 6.78
N TYR A 1108 11.84 41.20 7.93
CA TYR A 1108 12.93 40.98 8.89
C TYR A 1108 14.10 40.22 8.24
N GLU A 1109 13.86 39.10 7.57
CA GLU A 1109 14.93 38.30 6.95
C GLU A 1109 15.72 39.12 5.92
N HIS A 1110 15.01 39.87 5.08
CA HIS A 1110 15.62 40.73 4.05
C HIS A 1110 16.45 41.88 4.66
N LEU A 1111 15.90 42.62 5.63
CA LEU A 1111 16.60 43.73 6.27
C LEU A 1111 17.77 43.26 7.15
N GLU A 1112 17.67 42.05 7.71
CA GLU A 1112 18.73 41.44 8.49
C GLU A 1112 19.95 41.10 7.63
N GLU A 1113 19.74 40.54 6.43
CA GLU A 1113 20.80 40.30 5.44
C GLU A 1113 21.47 41.61 4.99
N LEU A 1114 20.66 42.63 4.66
CA LEU A 1114 21.17 43.95 4.27
C LEU A 1114 21.96 44.63 5.41
N SER A 1115 21.54 44.45 6.67
CA SER A 1115 22.23 45.02 7.83
C SER A 1115 23.63 44.39 8.03
N TYR A 1116 23.75 43.07 7.82
CA TYR A 1116 25.03 42.37 7.81
C TYR A 1116 25.95 42.90 6.70
N HIS A 1117 25.41 43.04 5.48
CA HIS A 1117 26.17 43.57 4.35
C HIS A 1117 26.64 45.01 4.56
N THR A 1118 25.82 45.84 5.22
CA THR A 1118 26.15 47.21 5.56
C THR A 1118 27.42 47.25 6.42
N ILE A 1119 27.47 46.50 7.52
CA ILE A 1119 28.66 46.45 8.42
C ILE A 1119 29.85 45.77 7.75
N LEU A 1120 29.63 44.73 6.94
CA LEU A 1120 30.69 44.04 6.22
C LEU A 1120 31.44 44.97 5.25
N ARG A 1121 30.72 45.88 4.58
CA ARG A 1121 31.25 46.71 3.48
C ARG A 1121 31.48 48.18 3.86
N ALA A 1122 31.00 48.63 5.02
CA ALA A 1122 31.17 50.00 5.48
C ALA A 1122 32.66 50.34 5.72
N LYS A 1123 33.06 51.58 5.41
CA LYS A 1123 34.42 52.09 5.66
C LYS A 1123 34.74 52.14 7.16
N ASN A 1124 33.76 52.53 7.97
CA ASN A 1124 33.78 52.43 9.43
C ASN A 1124 32.84 51.29 9.81
N LYS A 1125 33.35 50.27 10.49
CA LYS A 1125 32.57 49.07 10.84
C LYS A 1125 31.69 49.26 12.06
N ASP A 1126 31.74 50.42 12.70
CA ASP A 1126 30.93 50.79 13.84
C ASP A 1126 29.45 50.95 13.45
N ILE A 1127 28.56 50.24 14.14
CA ILE A 1127 27.12 50.26 13.85
C ILE A 1127 26.48 51.61 14.17
N GLU A 1128 26.99 52.32 15.17
CA GLU A 1128 26.48 53.63 15.56
C GLU A 1128 26.87 54.72 14.53
N ALA A 1129 27.88 54.43 13.71
CA ALA A 1129 28.35 55.31 12.63
C ALA A 1129 27.65 55.06 11.29
N VAL A 1130 26.67 54.16 11.21
CA VAL A 1130 25.94 53.88 9.96
C VAL A 1130 25.05 55.06 9.59
N THR A 1131 25.40 55.72 8.50
CA THR A 1131 24.65 56.83 7.89
C THR A 1131 23.78 56.34 6.73
N LEU A 1132 22.87 57.20 6.23
CA LEU A 1132 21.96 56.86 5.14
C LEU A 1132 22.69 56.52 3.83
N ASP A 1133 23.79 57.22 3.55
CA ASP A 1133 24.65 56.93 2.39
C ASP A 1133 25.40 55.60 2.56
N THR A 1134 25.77 55.23 3.78
CA THR A 1134 26.34 53.93 4.11
C THR A 1134 25.31 52.81 3.92
N ALA A 1135 24.08 53.00 4.42
CA ALA A 1135 22.98 52.04 4.22
C ALA A 1135 22.66 51.83 2.73
N TYR A 1136 22.65 52.90 1.93
CA TYR A 1136 22.41 52.80 0.49
C TYR A 1136 23.55 52.10 -0.25
N VAL A 1137 24.80 52.53 -0.05
CA VAL A 1137 25.94 52.04 -0.85
C VAL A 1137 26.54 50.75 -0.31
N ALA A 1138 26.81 50.67 1.01
CA ALA A 1138 27.41 49.48 1.62
C ALA A 1138 26.36 48.38 1.83
N GLY A 1139 25.15 48.76 2.26
CA GLY A 1139 24.02 47.85 2.42
C GLY A 1139 23.47 47.30 1.10
N SER A 1140 23.78 47.95 -0.04
CA SER A 1140 23.30 47.55 -1.37
C SER A 1140 21.78 47.64 -1.53
N ALA A 1141 21.16 48.61 -0.86
CA ALA A 1141 19.75 48.91 -1.04
C ALA A 1141 19.44 49.25 -2.51
N LYS A 1142 18.31 48.78 -3.00
CA LYS A 1142 17.79 48.93 -4.35
C LYS A 1142 17.47 50.38 -4.68
N ASP A 1143 16.91 51.11 -3.72
CA ASP A 1143 16.54 52.52 -3.84
C ASP A 1143 16.71 53.27 -2.52
N VAL A 1144 16.44 54.59 -2.54
CA VAL A 1144 16.58 55.48 -1.38
C VAL A 1144 15.57 55.13 -0.29
N ASP A 1145 14.37 54.67 -0.63
CA ASP A 1145 13.33 54.35 0.33
C ASP A 1145 13.70 53.07 1.11
N GLU A 1146 14.26 52.07 0.45
CA GLU A 1146 14.81 50.87 1.11
C GLU A 1146 16.04 51.19 1.96
N ALA A 1147 16.91 52.12 1.54
CA ALA A 1147 18.05 52.55 2.36
C ALA A 1147 17.60 53.29 3.63
N LYS A 1148 16.54 54.09 3.55
CA LYS A 1148 15.93 54.74 4.71
C LYS A 1148 15.31 53.73 5.66
N LEU A 1149 14.58 52.75 5.11
CA LEU A 1149 13.99 51.67 5.89
C LEU A 1149 15.07 50.83 6.58
N LEU A 1150 16.16 50.50 5.87
CA LEU A 1150 17.31 49.79 6.42
C LEU A 1150 18.00 50.57 7.54
N LEU A 1151 18.21 51.89 7.36
CA LEU A 1151 18.78 52.73 8.42
C LEU A 1151 17.85 52.82 9.65
N ALA A 1152 16.55 52.95 9.42
CA ALA A 1152 15.55 52.95 10.49
C ALA A 1152 15.51 51.59 11.22
N TYR A 1153 15.59 50.49 10.47
CA TYR A 1153 15.69 49.14 10.99
C TYR A 1153 16.93 48.95 11.85
N ILE A 1154 18.13 49.33 11.38
CA ILE A 1154 19.37 49.19 12.14
C ILE A 1154 19.26 49.92 13.50
N ARG A 1155 18.66 51.12 13.52
CA ARG A 1155 18.43 51.90 14.75
C ARG A 1155 17.39 51.26 15.68
N ALA A 1156 16.32 50.72 15.13
CA ALA A 1156 15.30 50.01 15.91
C ALA A 1156 15.83 48.67 16.43
N ALA A 1157 16.62 47.96 15.64
CA ALA A 1157 17.20 46.67 15.95
C ALA A 1157 18.23 46.75 17.07
N THR A 1158 18.94 47.86 17.26
CA THR A 1158 19.86 48.04 18.40
C THR A 1158 19.14 48.26 19.73
N THR A 1159 17.87 48.70 19.72
CA THR A 1159 17.13 49.11 20.93
C THR A 1159 15.89 48.27 21.23
N SER A 1160 15.36 47.54 20.25
CA SER A 1160 14.16 46.71 20.37
C SER A 1160 14.30 45.58 21.40
N LYS A 1161 13.18 45.16 21.99
CA LYS A 1161 13.13 44.04 22.93
C LYS A 1161 13.34 42.72 22.19
N LEU A 1162 14.14 41.83 22.78
CA LEU A 1162 14.34 40.47 22.27
C LEU A 1162 13.13 39.57 22.59
N PRO A 1163 12.86 38.54 21.78
CA PRO A 1163 11.82 37.55 22.08
C PRO A 1163 12.11 36.82 23.39
N ARG A 1164 11.05 36.39 24.10
CA ARG A 1164 11.17 35.69 25.39
C ARG A 1164 11.89 34.35 25.28
N GLU A 1165 11.73 33.66 24.15
CA GLU A 1165 12.41 32.41 23.85
C GLU A 1165 13.30 32.65 22.64
N ILE A 1166 14.61 32.54 22.84
CA ILE A 1166 15.59 32.69 21.76
C ILE A 1166 15.75 31.32 21.07
N PRO A 1167 15.61 31.25 19.73
CA PRO A 1167 15.77 30.00 18.98
C PRO A 1167 17.10 29.29 19.25
N GLU A 1168 17.08 27.95 19.28
CA GLU A 1168 18.26 27.12 19.58
C GLU A 1168 19.48 27.42 18.70
N GLU A 1169 19.26 27.86 17.46
CA GLU A 1169 20.33 28.20 16.52
C GLU A 1169 21.20 29.34 17.06
N PHE A 1170 20.60 30.39 17.63
CA PHE A 1170 21.34 31.53 18.19
C PHE A 1170 21.95 31.20 19.56
N VAL A 1171 21.30 30.33 20.34
CA VAL A 1171 21.86 29.80 21.60
C VAL A 1171 23.16 29.03 21.33
N LYS A 1172 23.20 28.20 20.28
CA LYS A 1172 24.40 27.46 19.88
C LYS A 1172 25.52 28.40 19.44
N MET A 1173 25.21 29.44 18.65
CA MET A 1173 26.19 30.44 18.23
C MET A 1173 26.80 31.20 19.43
N GLY A 1174 25.97 31.55 20.42
CA GLY A 1174 26.41 32.27 21.64
C GLY A 1174 27.47 31.54 22.47
N SER A 1175 27.49 30.20 22.42
CA SER A 1175 28.49 29.39 23.14
C SER A 1175 29.94 29.62 22.68
N SER A 1176 30.13 30.17 21.47
CA SER A 1176 31.44 30.44 20.86
C SER A 1176 31.87 31.91 20.98
N THR A 1177 31.00 32.78 21.47
CA THR A 1177 31.21 34.24 21.56
C THR A 1177 31.78 34.64 22.92
N LYS A 1178 32.78 35.52 22.95
CA LYS A 1178 33.37 36.01 24.22
C LYS A 1178 32.61 37.23 24.72
N LYS A 1179 32.49 37.38 26.04
CA LYS A 1179 31.85 38.54 26.71
C LYS A 1179 32.50 39.91 26.38
N THR A 1180 33.68 39.92 25.77
CA THR A 1180 34.41 41.13 25.36
C THR A 1180 34.19 41.49 23.89
N ASP A 1181 33.53 40.65 23.11
CA ASP A 1181 33.31 40.87 21.68
C ASP A 1181 32.26 41.97 21.48
N SER A 1182 32.50 42.90 20.56
CA SER A 1182 31.52 43.95 20.23
C SER A 1182 30.41 43.40 19.32
N LEU A 1183 29.28 44.10 19.25
CA LEU A 1183 28.12 43.67 18.45
C LEU A 1183 28.48 43.43 16.98
N GLU A 1184 29.31 44.29 16.42
CA GLU A 1184 29.81 44.23 15.05
C GLU A 1184 30.71 43.01 14.83
N GLN A 1185 31.51 42.65 15.83
CA GLN A 1185 32.37 41.48 15.76
C GLN A 1185 31.55 40.20 15.74
N VAL A 1186 30.49 40.14 16.55
CA VAL A 1186 29.53 39.01 16.56
C VAL A 1186 28.80 38.88 15.22
N MET A 1187 28.36 40.00 14.62
CA MET A 1187 27.76 40.01 13.29
C MET A 1187 28.70 39.43 12.22
N LEU A 1188 29.98 39.82 12.23
CA LEU A 1188 30.95 39.41 11.24
C LEU A 1188 31.40 37.94 11.40
N ASP A 1189 31.65 37.50 12.63
CA ASP A 1189 32.14 36.16 12.92
C ASP A 1189 31.07 35.09 12.64
N ASN A 1190 29.80 35.41 12.91
CA ASN A 1190 28.66 34.51 12.70
C ASN A 1190 27.93 34.72 11.36
N LYS A 1191 28.27 35.76 10.61
CA LYS A 1191 27.62 36.15 9.35
C LYS A 1191 26.11 36.39 9.48
N ILE A 1192 25.74 37.14 10.50
CA ILE A 1192 24.34 37.45 10.85
C ILE A 1192 24.13 38.96 10.94
N GLY A 1193 22.88 39.39 10.84
CA GLY A 1193 22.51 40.80 10.97
C GLY A 1193 22.44 41.29 12.41
N VAL A 1194 22.02 42.56 12.57
CA VAL A 1194 22.11 43.32 13.82
C VAL A 1194 21.25 42.74 14.93
N PHE A 1195 20.00 42.40 14.62
CA PHE A 1195 19.05 41.94 15.64
C PHE A 1195 19.39 40.51 16.13
N SER A 1196 19.85 39.67 15.21
CA SER A 1196 20.32 38.30 15.47
C SER A 1196 21.60 38.29 16.28
N ALA A 1197 22.55 39.20 15.98
CA ALA A 1197 23.75 39.34 16.79
C ALA A 1197 23.44 39.75 18.23
N ARG A 1198 22.40 40.57 18.47
CA ARG A 1198 21.94 40.88 19.84
C ARG A 1198 21.34 39.68 20.55
N MET A 1199 20.61 38.81 19.85
CA MET A 1199 20.12 37.53 20.40
C MET A 1199 21.30 36.64 20.83
N VAL A 1200 22.31 36.50 19.96
CA VAL A 1200 23.53 35.72 20.25
C VAL A 1200 24.29 36.28 21.46
N MET A 1201 24.48 37.61 21.52
CA MET A 1201 25.13 38.26 22.67
C MET A 1201 24.34 38.09 23.97
N SER A 1202 23.00 38.16 23.94
CA SER A 1202 22.16 37.94 25.12
C SER A 1202 22.34 36.54 25.69
N CYS A 1203 22.46 35.52 24.85
CA CYS A 1203 22.74 34.14 25.26
C CYS A 1203 24.17 33.93 25.78
N ALA A 1204 25.14 34.77 25.38
CA ALA A 1204 26.50 34.73 25.92
C ALA A 1204 26.62 35.40 27.30
N HIS A 1205 25.63 36.22 27.69
CA HIS A 1205 25.58 36.92 28.98
C HIS A 1205 24.95 36.09 30.11
N GLU A 1206 24.00 35.22 29.79
CA GLU A 1206 23.46 34.16 30.68
C GLU A 1206 24.43 32.98 30.82
#